data_AF-A0A9P0B4X5-F1
#
_entry.id   AF-A0A9P0B4X5-F1
#
_cell.length_a   1.000
_cell.length_b   1.000
_cell.length_c   1.000
_cell.angle_alpha   90.00
_cell.angle_beta   90.00
_cell.angle_gamma   90.00
#
_symmetry.space_group_name_H-M   'P 1'
#
loop_
_entity.id
_entity.type
_entity.pdbx_description
1 polymer ?
#
loop_
_entity_poly.entity_id
_entity_poly.type
_entity_poly.pdbx_seq_one_letter_code
_entity_poly.pdbx_strand_id
1 'polypeptide(L)'
;MSLKKVPKFLLDNWSGLAKLNVYNGTKQVQKRGIYTLDPINPQEPTFSKILIANRGEIACRVINTAKRMAIKSIAVYSIADSQSRHVKLADEGVFIGPAPAAESYLVMSKIMDAIKKTKAEAVHPGYGFLSENATFVGMLEDENVAFIGPSAKCITGMGDKLESKRLAMAAGVNTIPGFDGVVKDADHCVEISKSIGYPVMIKASAGGGGKGMRIARNDEDAREGFKLSTQEALSSFGDSRMLVEKFIDNPRHIEIQVLGDKHGNVIYLNERECSIQRRNQKVIEEAPSIFLDPETRKSMGEQAVNLCKQLGYSSAGTVEFLVDENRNFYFLEMNTRLQVEHPITECITGVDLVQQMIRVAKGHKLNIKQDDVKINGWAIESRVYAEDPYKSFGLPSIGRLHKYIEPNKFDGVRCDSGIEEGSEISMYYDPMICKLVCYGKTREEAIDRSITALDSYVIRGVTHNIPLLRDILTEENFIKGDISTNYLPKIYPDGFKGIQLNKSDKNKLFALSSALYAINELRSRNFLNGPQIKIHKGTKDKWNLNVMVNEENVDVQVHQTNGKLKITIKDDVYEINKKDLNLASSIIRTEINGEPVVMQLFSKNAAGELQIVYKGTNFKVKILSRKSSELLHLMPEKPKLDVSKLVKSPMPGLVKGVSCNVGDMVAEGQELCIIEAMKMQNSMVAATTGKIKTINIKAGDTVGEDDVLVELE
;
A
#
# COMPACT_ATOMS: atom_id res chain seq x y z
N MET A 1 18.78 35.21 53.51
CA MET A 1 17.32 35.34 53.22
C MET A 1 16.83 33.98 52.74
N SER A 2 15.89 33.39 53.48
CA SER A 2 15.48 31.98 53.42
C SER A 2 14.45 31.74 52.32
N LEU A 3 14.71 30.78 51.42
CA LEU A 3 13.71 30.18 50.54
C LEU A 3 12.78 29.28 51.36
N LYS A 4 11.67 29.85 51.83
CA LYS A 4 10.61 29.12 52.52
C LYS A 4 9.63 28.48 51.52
N LYS A 5 9.55 27.15 51.61
CA LYS A 5 8.33 26.32 51.66
C LYS A 5 7.31 26.42 50.51
N VAL A 6 7.43 25.49 49.56
CA VAL A 6 6.26 24.94 48.85
C VAL A 6 5.44 24.09 49.85
N PRO A 7 4.10 24.20 49.91
CA PRO A 7 3.28 23.46 50.88
C PRO A 7 3.31 21.94 50.65
N LYS A 8 3.51 21.19 51.74
CA LYS A 8 3.65 19.72 51.81
C LYS A 8 2.41 18.94 51.32
N PHE A 9 1.28 19.60 51.07
CA PHE A 9 0.06 18.97 50.56
C PHE A 9 0.11 18.59 49.07
N LEU A 10 1.04 19.18 48.29
CA LEU A 10 1.25 18.84 46.88
C LEU A 10 2.16 17.63 46.65
N LEU A 11 2.89 17.18 47.68
CA LEU A 11 3.82 16.03 47.58
C LEU A 11 3.17 14.71 48.05
N ASP A 12 2.18 14.76 48.94
CA ASP A 12 1.59 13.53 49.51
C ASP A 12 0.43 12.92 48.68
N ASN A 13 -0.08 13.64 47.65
CA ASN A 13 -1.10 13.11 46.73
C ASN A 13 -0.58 12.67 45.36
N TRP A 14 0.74 12.75 45.12
CA TRP A 14 1.37 12.25 43.90
C TRP A 14 1.98 10.84 44.05
N SER A 15 2.11 10.34 45.28
CA SER A 15 2.64 9.00 45.57
C SER A 15 1.58 7.89 45.59
N GLY A 16 0.29 8.23 45.49
CA GLY A 16 -0.84 7.28 45.52
C GLY A 16 -1.48 6.93 44.17
N LEU A 17 -1.14 7.64 43.08
CA LEU A 17 -1.74 7.44 41.74
C LEU A 17 -0.72 7.05 40.65
N ALA A 18 0.56 6.86 41.01
CA ALA A 18 1.64 6.41 40.11
C ALA A 18 1.96 4.90 40.24
N LYS A 19 1.01 4.09 40.75
CA LYS A 19 1.10 2.62 40.80
C LYS A 19 -0.05 1.99 40.03
N LEU A 20 -0.06 2.15 38.70
CA LEU A 20 -0.73 1.24 37.79
C LEU A 20 -0.02 1.31 36.43
N ASN A 21 0.61 0.18 36.07
CA ASN A 21 1.22 -0.15 34.78
C ASN A 21 2.52 0.56 34.39
N VAL A 22 3.56 0.39 35.21
CA VAL A 22 4.92 0.22 34.67
C VAL A 22 5.05 -1.25 34.28
N TYR A 23 4.87 -1.56 33.00
CA TYR A 23 5.17 -2.85 32.42
C TYR A 23 6.69 -3.06 32.47
N ASN A 24 7.16 -3.66 33.58
CA ASN A 24 8.50 -4.24 33.63
C ASN A 24 8.56 -5.40 32.62
N GLY A 25 9.49 -5.28 31.70
CA GLY A 25 9.78 -6.29 30.70
C GLY A 25 10.32 -7.59 31.29
N THR A 26 10.50 -8.56 30.40
CA THR A 26 11.16 -9.86 30.60
C THR A 26 10.33 -10.93 31.33
N LYS A 27 9.18 -11.27 30.73
CA LYS A 27 8.68 -12.67 30.55
C LYS A 27 7.37 -12.63 29.75
N GLN A 28 7.38 -11.98 28.58
CA GLN A 28 6.40 -12.36 27.56
C GLN A 28 6.90 -13.66 26.95
N VAL A 29 6.35 -14.77 27.44
CA VAL A 29 6.13 -15.95 26.62
C VAL A 29 5.48 -15.41 25.35
N GLN A 30 6.25 -15.34 24.25
CA GLN A 30 5.69 -15.04 22.94
C GLN A 30 4.53 -16.02 22.78
N LYS A 31 3.29 -15.52 22.76
CA LYS A 31 2.15 -16.25 22.17
C LYS A 31 2.73 -16.90 20.93
N ARG A 32 2.71 -18.24 20.84
CA ARG A 32 3.24 -19.00 19.69
C ARG A 32 2.90 -18.20 18.44
N GLY A 33 3.93 -17.61 17.82
CA GLY A 33 3.74 -16.68 16.71
C GLY A 33 3.11 -17.39 15.53
N ILE A 34 2.73 -16.65 14.50
CA ILE A 34 2.27 -17.22 13.23
C ILE A 34 3.27 -18.25 12.65
N TYR A 35 4.54 -18.19 13.06
CA TYR A 35 5.61 -19.08 12.61
C TYR A 35 5.63 -20.40 13.40
N THR A 36 5.08 -21.45 12.81
CA THR A 36 4.90 -22.75 13.44
C THR A 36 5.67 -23.89 12.77
N LEU A 37 6.01 -23.77 11.48
CA LEU A 37 6.51 -24.91 10.70
C LEU A 37 8.01 -25.18 10.90
N ASP A 38 8.82 -24.12 11.03
CA ASP A 38 10.25 -24.22 11.36
C ASP A 38 10.62 -23.07 12.32
N PRO A 39 10.29 -23.20 13.63
CA PRO A 39 10.55 -22.16 14.59
C PRO A 39 12.05 -21.90 14.74
N ILE A 40 12.41 -20.66 15.09
CA ILE A 40 13.81 -20.25 15.30
C ILE A 40 14.47 -21.16 16.34
N ASN A 41 15.56 -21.82 15.95
CA ASN A 41 16.43 -22.58 16.83
C ASN A 41 17.59 -21.68 17.30
N PRO A 42 17.63 -21.23 18.57
CA PRO A 42 18.69 -20.35 19.06
C PRO A 42 20.09 -20.97 19.07
N GLN A 43 20.19 -22.30 18.93
CA GLN A 43 21.47 -23.03 18.91
C GLN A 43 22.01 -23.25 17.49
N GLU A 44 21.22 -22.97 16.45
CA GLU A 44 21.69 -23.09 15.08
C GLU A 44 22.69 -21.97 14.77
N PRO A 45 23.90 -22.27 14.26
CA PRO A 45 24.88 -21.25 13.92
C PRO A 45 24.32 -20.23 12.92
N THR A 46 24.45 -18.95 13.23
CA THR A 46 23.95 -17.86 12.38
C THR A 46 25.05 -16.82 12.10
N PHE A 47 24.71 -15.74 11.39
CA PHE A 47 25.60 -14.58 11.24
C PHE A 47 25.63 -13.77 12.53
N SER A 48 26.77 -13.19 12.86
CA SER A 48 26.87 -12.30 14.02
C SER A 48 26.25 -10.94 13.72
N LYS A 49 26.40 -10.46 12.47
CA LYS A 49 25.95 -9.14 12.04
C LYS A 49 25.59 -9.12 10.55
N ILE A 50 24.42 -8.59 10.23
CA ILE A 50 23.93 -8.42 8.85
C ILE A 50 23.61 -6.96 8.54
N LEU A 51 23.89 -6.55 7.30
CA LEU A 51 23.51 -5.24 6.78
C LEU A 51 22.24 -5.36 5.95
N ILE A 52 21.31 -4.44 6.16
CA ILE A 52 20.07 -4.36 5.40
C ILE A 52 20.24 -3.25 4.36
N ALA A 53 20.42 -3.63 3.09
CA ALA A 53 20.62 -2.70 1.98
C ALA A 53 19.28 -2.18 1.42
N ASN A 54 18.40 -1.72 2.32
CA ASN A 54 17.07 -1.23 2.00
C ASN A 54 16.56 -0.27 3.09
N ARG A 55 15.34 0.25 2.92
CA ARG A 55 14.68 1.20 3.81
C ARG A 55 13.21 0.83 4.05
N GLY A 56 12.52 1.67 4.81
CA GLY A 56 11.07 1.59 4.95
C GLY A 56 10.61 0.30 5.63
N GLU A 57 9.43 -0.19 5.25
CA GLU A 57 8.80 -1.33 5.94
C GLU A 57 9.65 -2.61 5.84
N ILE A 58 10.23 -2.88 4.67
CA ILE A 58 11.01 -4.10 4.45
C ILE A 58 12.28 -4.13 5.30
N ALA A 59 12.91 -2.98 5.51
CA ALA A 59 14.05 -2.92 6.41
C ALA A 59 13.62 -3.24 7.86
N CYS A 60 12.50 -2.68 8.33
CA CYS A 60 11.92 -3.05 9.62
C CYS A 60 11.59 -4.54 9.71
N ARG A 61 10.97 -5.10 8.67
CA ARG A 61 10.59 -6.53 8.55
C ARG A 61 11.81 -7.44 8.72
N VAL A 62 12.92 -7.12 8.05
CA VAL A 62 14.17 -7.90 8.13
C VAL A 62 14.83 -7.75 9.49
N ILE A 63 14.96 -6.51 9.99
CA ILE A 63 15.54 -6.23 11.31
C ILE A 63 14.79 -6.98 12.42
N ASN A 64 13.46 -7.02 12.36
CA ASN A 64 12.65 -7.73 13.36
C ASN A 64 12.93 -9.23 13.39
N THR A 65 13.12 -9.88 12.23
CA THR A 65 13.53 -11.31 12.20
C THR A 65 14.98 -11.47 12.66
N ALA A 66 15.90 -10.63 12.21
CA ALA A 66 17.29 -10.66 12.67
C ALA A 66 17.39 -10.58 14.20
N LYS A 67 16.65 -9.65 14.82
CA LYS A 67 16.55 -9.49 16.28
C LYS A 67 16.01 -10.73 16.98
N ARG A 68 14.98 -11.38 16.41
CA ARG A 68 14.43 -12.65 16.94
C ARG A 68 15.43 -13.81 16.83
N MET A 69 16.32 -13.77 15.84
CA MET A 69 17.42 -14.72 15.65
C MET A 69 18.70 -14.32 16.41
N ALA A 70 18.65 -13.27 17.24
CA ALA A 70 19.80 -12.72 17.97
C ALA A 70 20.98 -12.27 17.08
N ILE A 71 20.68 -11.81 15.86
CA ILE A 71 21.64 -11.27 14.90
C ILE A 71 21.68 -9.75 15.01
N LYS A 72 22.87 -9.14 15.09
CA LYS A 72 23.00 -7.69 15.05
C LYS A 72 22.67 -7.15 13.66
N SER A 73 21.94 -6.04 13.62
CA SER A 73 21.42 -5.46 12.39
C SER A 73 22.04 -4.08 12.12
N ILE A 74 22.41 -3.84 10.86
CA ILE A 74 22.89 -2.54 10.40
C ILE A 74 21.88 -1.99 9.38
N ALA A 75 21.34 -0.80 9.64
CA ALA A 75 20.57 -0.04 8.68
C ALA A 75 21.48 0.92 7.91
N VAL A 76 21.32 1.00 6.58
CA VAL A 76 21.84 2.14 5.80
C VAL A 76 20.75 3.19 5.63
N TYR A 77 21.14 4.47 5.55
CA TYR A 77 20.16 5.55 5.40
C TYR A 77 20.67 6.74 4.58
N SER A 78 19.73 7.34 3.83
CA SER A 78 19.90 8.65 3.19
C SER A 78 19.63 9.78 4.18
N ILE A 79 19.95 11.03 3.81
CA ILE A 79 19.63 12.20 4.67
C ILE A 79 18.13 12.29 5.02
N ALA A 80 17.26 11.97 4.05
CA ALA A 80 15.80 11.96 4.23
C ALA A 80 15.31 10.86 5.17
N ASP A 81 16.10 9.80 5.37
CA ASP A 81 15.77 8.66 6.23
C ASP A 81 16.45 8.70 7.60
N SER A 82 17.18 9.78 7.94
CA SER A 82 17.95 9.88 9.18
C SER A 82 17.12 9.69 10.45
N GLN A 83 15.79 9.91 10.38
CA GLN A 83 14.83 9.72 11.47
C GLN A 83 13.84 8.58 11.21
N SER A 84 14.03 7.79 10.16
CA SER A 84 13.13 6.70 9.79
C SER A 84 13.16 5.57 10.81
N ARG A 85 12.05 4.83 10.87
CA ARG A 85 11.85 3.76 11.85
C ARG A 85 12.92 2.67 11.76
N HIS A 86 13.33 2.25 10.55
CA HIS A 86 14.33 1.19 10.38
C HIS A 86 15.70 1.57 10.95
N VAL A 87 16.09 2.85 10.88
CA VAL A 87 17.34 3.35 11.47
C VAL A 87 17.29 3.29 12.99
N LYS A 88 16.14 3.65 13.58
CA LYS A 88 15.92 3.57 15.04
C LYS A 88 15.82 2.12 15.55
N LEU A 89 15.37 1.20 14.71
CA LEU A 89 15.22 -0.21 15.06
C LEU A 89 16.53 -1.01 15.01
N ALA A 90 17.44 -0.64 14.10
CA ALA A 90 18.71 -1.33 13.93
C ALA A 90 19.69 -1.06 15.08
N ASP A 91 20.66 -1.96 15.25
CA ASP A 91 21.72 -1.80 16.26
C ASP A 91 22.76 -0.74 15.84
N GLU A 92 22.99 -0.61 14.53
CA GLU A 92 23.90 0.36 13.93
C GLU A 92 23.25 1.05 12.71
N GLY A 93 23.59 2.32 12.48
CA GLY A 93 23.12 3.10 11.34
C GLY A 93 24.28 3.71 10.55
N VAL A 94 24.30 3.54 9.23
CA VAL A 94 25.33 4.12 8.35
C VAL A 94 24.73 5.07 7.31
N PHE A 95 25.22 6.31 7.30
CA PHE A 95 24.84 7.29 6.30
C PHE A 95 25.44 6.96 4.92
N ILE A 96 24.60 6.96 3.89
CA ILE A 96 24.96 6.63 2.51
C ILE A 96 24.66 7.76 1.50
N GLY A 97 24.39 8.98 1.98
CA GLY A 97 24.34 10.17 1.12
C GLY A 97 22.98 10.87 0.99
N PRO A 98 22.81 11.67 -0.08
CA PRO A 98 21.61 12.50 -0.30
C PRO A 98 20.31 11.69 -0.44
N ALA A 99 19.18 12.41 -0.47
CA ALA A 99 17.85 11.81 -0.48
C ALA A 99 17.50 11.01 -1.75
N PRO A 100 17.94 11.38 -2.98
CA PRO A 100 17.67 10.55 -4.15
C PRO A 100 18.32 9.17 -4.05
N ALA A 101 17.55 8.12 -4.34
CA ALA A 101 18.04 6.75 -4.30
C ALA A 101 19.20 6.48 -5.27
N ALA A 102 19.20 7.15 -6.43
CA ALA A 102 20.26 7.07 -7.44
C ALA A 102 21.62 7.56 -6.91
N GLU A 103 21.60 8.40 -5.88
CA GLU A 103 22.79 8.93 -5.21
C GLU A 103 23.06 8.28 -3.85
N SER A 104 22.20 7.35 -3.41
CA SER A 104 22.29 6.69 -2.11
C SER A 104 22.10 5.16 -2.22
N TYR A 105 20.89 4.65 -2.05
CA TYR A 105 20.60 3.20 -1.98
C TYR A 105 20.99 2.40 -3.23
N LEU A 106 21.07 3.03 -4.40
CA LEU A 106 21.50 2.40 -5.65
C LEU A 106 23.01 2.49 -5.89
N VAL A 107 23.74 3.24 -5.05
CA VAL A 107 25.19 3.44 -5.22
C VAL A 107 25.95 2.31 -4.51
N MET A 108 26.27 1.26 -5.26
CA MET A 108 26.92 0.04 -4.75
C MET A 108 28.19 0.34 -3.94
N SER A 109 29.04 1.27 -4.40
CA SER A 109 30.28 1.62 -3.69
C SER A 109 30.03 2.12 -2.26
N LYS A 110 28.97 2.90 -2.03
CA LYS A 110 28.61 3.38 -0.69
C LYS A 110 28.11 2.25 0.22
N ILE A 111 27.40 1.28 -0.35
CA ILE A 111 26.98 0.08 0.39
C ILE A 111 28.20 -0.78 0.74
N MET A 112 29.13 -0.98 -0.20
CA MET A 112 30.39 -1.70 0.05
C MET A 112 31.24 -1.01 1.14
N ASP A 113 31.32 0.31 1.12
CA ASP A 113 32.00 1.08 2.18
C ASP A 113 31.33 0.90 3.54
N ALA A 114 30.00 0.88 3.60
CA ALA A 114 29.26 0.62 4.83
C ALA A 114 29.57 -0.78 5.37
N ILE A 115 29.54 -1.81 4.51
CA ILE A 115 29.86 -3.20 4.85
C ILE A 115 31.26 -3.30 5.46
N LYS A 116 32.27 -2.67 4.82
CA LYS A 116 33.66 -2.66 5.29
C LYS A 116 33.80 -2.00 6.66
N LYS A 117 33.15 -0.85 6.86
CA LYS A 117 33.19 -0.10 8.13
C LYS A 117 32.57 -0.88 9.29
N THR A 118 31.44 -1.54 9.05
CA THR A 118 30.67 -2.22 10.11
C THR A 118 31.03 -3.69 10.29
N LYS A 119 31.82 -4.25 9.36
CA LYS A 119 32.21 -5.66 9.29
C LYS A 119 30.98 -6.57 9.21
N ALA A 120 30.05 -6.23 8.30
CA ALA A 120 28.87 -7.06 8.07
C ALA A 120 29.29 -8.39 7.42
N GLU A 121 28.75 -9.51 7.90
CA GLU A 121 29.05 -10.85 7.36
C GLU A 121 28.13 -11.22 6.20
N ALA A 122 26.96 -10.59 6.14
CA ALA A 122 25.96 -10.81 5.10
C ALA A 122 25.14 -9.55 4.84
N VAL A 123 24.57 -9.48 3.64
CA VAL A 123 23.69 -8.38 3.19
C VAL A 123 22.32 -8.94 2.83
N HIS A 124 21.28 -8.40 3.45
CA HIS A 124 19.91 -8.62 3.04
C HIS A 124 19.44 -7.46 2.16
N PRO A 125 19.12 -7.68 0.88
CA PRO A 125 18.72 -6.60 -0.01
C PRO A 125 17.25 -6.19 0.15
N GLY A 126 16.42 -7.02 0.77
CA GLY A 126 14.98 -6.82 0.79
C GLY A 126 14.42 -7.06 -0.62
N TYR A 127 13.70 -6.07 -1.15
CA TYR A 127 13.19 -6.07 -2.51
C TYR A 127 13.39 -4.69 -3.17
N GLY A 128 13.43 -4.66 -4.51
CA GLY A 128 13.82 -3.46 -5.24
C GLY A 128 15.27 -3.04 -4.94
N PHE A 129 15.65 -1.84 -5.37
CA PHE A 129 17.04 -1.36 -5.30
C PHE A 129 18.04 -2.36 -5.90
N LEU A 130 18.93 -2.93 -5.08
CA LEU A 130 20.00 -3.82 -5.49
C LEU A 130 19.64 -5.31 -5.37
N SER A 131 18.39 -5.65 -5.04
CA SER A 131 17.97 -7.05 -4.80
C SER A 131 18.11 -7.97 -6.01
N GLU A 132 18.06 -7.42 -7.22
CA GLU A 132 18.13 -8.15 -8.48
C GLU A 132 19.29 -7.66 -9.34
N ASN A 133 20.37 -7.20 -8.70
CA ASN A 133 21.56 -6.70 -9.39
C ASN A 133 22.71 -7.70 -9.29
N ALA A 134 22.97 -8.43 -10.38
CA ALA A 134 24.01 -9.46 -10.42
C ALA A 134 25.43 -8.90 -10.19
N THR A 135 25.72 -7.67 -10.64
CA THR A 135 27.02 -7.01 -10.40
C THR A 135 27.26 -6.78 -8.91
N PHE A 136 26.25 -6.31 -8.18
CA PHE A 136 26.34 -6.10 -6.74
C PHE A 136 26.58 -7.41 -5.99
N VAL A 137 25.92 -8.51 -6.40
CA VAL A 137 26.16 -9.83 -5.82
C VAL A 137 27.61 -10.28 -6.03
N GLY A 138 28.16 -10.11 -7.23
CA GLY A 138 29.57 -10.42 -7.51
C GLY A 138 30.54 -9.61 -6.63
N MET A 139 30.27 -8.32 -6.44
CA MET A 139 31.09 -7.47 -5.54
C MET A 139 31.08 -7.96 -4.09
N LEU A 140 29.97 -8.53 -3.61
CA LEU A 140 29.88 -9.10 -2.26
C LEU A 140 30.65 -10.42 -2.15
N GLU A 141 30.58 -11.25 -3.18
CA GLU A 141 31.31 -12.52 -3.27
C GLU A 141 32.83 -12.28 -3.21
N ASP A 142 33.34 -11.27 -3.95
CA ASP A 142 34.76 -10.88 -3.94
C ASP A 142 35.27 -10.45 -2.55
N GLU A 143 34.39 -9.94 -1.69
CA GLU A 143 34.70 -9.51 -0.32
C GLU A 143 34.32 -10.58 0.75
N ASN A 144 33.93 -11.79 0.32
CA ASN A 144 33.46 -12.88 1.19
C ASN A 144 32.27 -12.50 2.08
N VAL A 145 31.37 -11.65 1.57
CA VAL A 145 30.14 -11.24 2.26
C VAL A 145 28.96 -11.98 1.65
N ALA A 146 28.19 -12.69 2.47
CA ALA A 146 27.10 -13.50 1.95
C ALA A 146 25.92 -12.63 1.50
N PHE A 147 25.50 -12.77 0.24
CA PHE A 147 24.24 -12.22 -0.23
C PHE A 147 23.07 -13.09 0.24
N ILE A 148 22.12 -12.50 0.97
CA ILE A 148 20.91 -13.19 1.44
C ILE A 148 19.86 -13.13 0.33
N GLY A 149 20.06 -13.97 -0.69
CA GLY A 149 19.29 -14.00 -1.93
C GLY A 149 19.82 -15.06 -2.89
N PRO A 150 19.32 -15.10 -4.13
CA PRO A 150 19.83 -16.00 -5.17
C PRO A 150 21.21 -15.57 -5.69
N SER A 151 21.89 -16.48 -6.39
CA SER A 151 23.20 -16.21 -6.99
C SER A 151 23.12 -15.25 -8.16
N ALA A 152 24.24 -14.57 -8.48
CA ALA A 152 24.35 -13.67 -9.64
C ALA A 152 23.94 -14.34 -10.97
N LYS A 153 24.25 -15.64 -11.12
CA LYS A 153 23.84 -16.45 -12.27
C LYS A 153 22.32 -16.57 -12.38
N CYS A 154 21.64 -16.87 -11.28
CA CYS A 154 20.17 -16.97 -11.27
C CYS A 154 19.50 -15.64 -11.61
N ILE A 155 20.00 -14.55 -11.01
CA ILE A 155 19.50 -13.19 -11.26
C ILE A 155 19.64 -12.84 -12.75
N THR A 156 20.83 -13.08 -13.32
CA THR A 156 21.09 -12.79 -14.74
C THR A 156 20.21 -13.64 -15.66
N GLY A 157 20.06 -14.93 -15.37
CA GLY A 157 19.25 -15.85 -16.19
C GLY A 157 17.77 -15.47 -16.26
N MET A 158 17.22 -14.90 -15.19
CA MET A 158 15.82 -14.47 -15.15
C MET A 158 15.58 -13.01 -15.56
N GLY A 159 16.63 -12.20 -15.68
CA GLY A 159 16.52 -10.76 -16.00
C GLY A 159 16.22 -10.44 -17.47
N ASP A 160 16.56 -11.34 -18.41
CA ASP A 160 16.21 -11.22 -19.83
C ASP A 160 14.99 -12.11 -20.12
N LYS A 161 13.92 -11.52 -20.68
CA LYS A 161 12.65 -12.24 -20.93
C LYS A 161 12.77 -13.38 -21.94
N LEU A 162 13.66 -13.25 -22.92
CA LEU A 162 13.86 -14.29 -23.91
C LEU A 162 14.59 -15.48 -23.28
N GLU A 163 15.63 -15.19 -22.50
CA GLU A 163 16.40 -16.23 -21.81
C GLU A 163 15.57 -16.92 -20.72
N SER A 164 14.79 -16.15 -19.94
CA SER A 164 13.92 -16.71 -18.92
C SER A 164 12.83 -17.62 -19.52
N LYS A 165 12.26 -17.23 -20.67
CA LYS A 165 11.30 -18.06 -21.41
C LYS A 165 11.93 -19.35 -21.91
N ARG A 166 13.14 -19.31 -22.46
CA ARG A 166 13.87 -20.52 -22.91
C ARG A 166 14.16 -21.47 -21.76
N LEU A 167 14.57 -20.93 -20.61
CA LEU A 167 14.82 -21.70 -19.39
C LEU A 167 13.51 -22.32 -18.85
N ALA A 168 12.41 -21.57 -18.89
CA ALA A 168 11.08 -22.05 -18.52
C ALA A 168 10.60 -23.19 -19.44
N MET A 169 10.73 -23.05 -20.76
CA MET A 169 10.39 -24.11 -21.72
C MET A 169 11.26 -25.36 -21.53
N ALA A 170 12.57 -25.18 -21.34
CA ALA A 170 13.49 -26.28 -21.09
C ALA A 170 13.19 -27.00 -19.76
N ALA A 171 12.61 -26.30 -18.78
CA ALA A 171 12.16 -26.85 -17.50
C ALA A 171 10.76 -27.48 -17.56
N GLY A 172 10.11 -27.52 -18.73
CA GLY A 172 8.76 -28.06 -18.89
C GLY A 172 7.69 -27.17 -18.25
N VAL A 173 7.95 -25.88 -18.08
CA VAL A 173 6.97 -24.91 -17.59
C VAL A 173 6.10 -24.44 -18.75
N ASN A 174 4.79 -24.38 -18.52
CA ASN A 174 3.84 -23.82 -19.48
C ASN A 174 4.20 -22.36 -19.77
N THR A 175 4.43 -22.01 -21.04
CA THR A 175 4.74 -20.62 -21.46
C THR A 175 3.65 -20.06 -22.36
N ILE A 176 3.52 -18.74 -22.38
CA ILE A 176 2.54 -18.07 -23.24
C ILE A 176 2.89 -18.37 -24.70
N PRO A 177 1.93 -18.86 -25.52
CA PRO A 177 2.13 -19.04 -26.95
C PRO A 177 2.65 -17.75 -27.59
N GLY A 178 3.74 -17.82 -28.32
CA GLY A 178 4.38 -16.62 -28.86
C GLY A 178 5.56 -16.96 -29.76
N PHE A 179 6.15 -15.94 -30.34
CA PHE A 179 7.31 -16.09 -31.21
C PHE A 179 8.58 -16.32 -30.38
N ASP A 180 9.30 -17.41 -30.65
CA ASP A 180 10.59 -17.75 -30.04
C ASP A 180 11.74 -17.08 -30.83
N GLY A 181 11.79 -15.75 -30.75
CA GLY A 181 12.81 -14.95 -31.41
C GLY A 181 12.57 -13.45 -31.27
N VAL A 182 13.48 -12.65 -31.83
CA VAL A 182 13.35 -11.19 -31.86
C VAL A 182 12.62 -10.76 -33.13
N VAL A 183 11.58 -9.94 -32.96
CA VAL A 183 10.84 -9.35 -34.08
C VAL A 183 11.73 -8.34 -34.80
N LYS A 184 11.78 -8.43 -36.14
CA LYS A 184 12.77 -7.72 -36.97
C LYS A 184 12.31 -6.32 -37.33
N ASP A 185 11.05 -6.22 -37.74
CA ASP A 185 10.41 -4.99 -38.21
C ASP A 185 8.88 -5.11 -38.05
N ALA A 186 8.17 -4.05 -38.42
CA ALA A 186 6.71 -3.98 -38.28
C ALA A 186 5.95 -5.01 -39.15
N ASP A 187 6.48 -5.40 -40.31
CA ASP A 187 5.80 -6.36 -41.18
C ASP A 187 6.01 -7.80 -40.67
N HIS A 188 7.22 -8.11 -40.18
CA HIS A 188 7.47 -9.35 -39.45
C HIS A 188 6.60 -9.44 -38.18
N CYS A 189 6.33 -8.31 -37.50
CA CYS A 189 5.40 -8.27 -36.37
C CYS A 189 3.98 -8.68 -36.78
N VAL A 190 3.47 -8.19 -37.93
CA VAL A 190 2.16 -8.56 -38.46
C VAL A 190 2.10 -10.04 -38.84
N GLU A 191 3.12 -10.55 -39.53
CA GLU A 191 3.22 -11.96 -39.91
C GLU A 191 3.12 -12.88 -38.68
N ILE A 192 3.92 -12.60 -37.65
CA ILE A 192 3.90 -13.32 -36.38
C ILE A 192 2.53 -13.19 -35.69
N SER A 193 1.98 -11.98 -35.66
CA SER A 193 0.69 -11.72 -35.00
C SER A 193 -0.45 -12.52 -35.64
N LYS A 194 -0.43 -12.69 -36.98
CA LYS A 194 -1.36 -13.55 -37.71
C LYS A 194 -1.16 -15.03 -37.41
N SER A 195 0.10 -15.48 -37.26
CA SER A 195 0.37 -16.90 -36.97
C SER A 195 -0.06 -17.29 -35.56
N ILE A 196 0.10 -16.39 -34.58
CA ILE A 196 -0.37 -16.56 -33.19
C ILE A 196 -1.89 -16.39 -33.09
N GLY A 197 -2.44 -15.50 -33.90
CA GLY A 197 -3.84 -15.10 -33.90
C GLY A 197 -4.12 -13.97 -32.90
N TYR A 198 -4.87 -12.96 -33.33
CA TYR A 198 -5.26 -11.82 -32.51
C TYR A 198 -6.22 -12.20 -31.36
N PRO A 199 -6.29 -11.40 -30.28
CA PRO A 199 -5.36 -10.32 -29.94
C PRO A 199 -3.98 -10.84 -29.51
N VAL A 200 -2.94 -10.02 -29.72
CA VAL A 200 -1.56 -10.30 -29.30
C VAL A 200 -1.00 -9.13 -28.48
N MET A 201 0.03 -9.40 -27.69
CA MET A 201 0.75 -8.43 -26.89
C MET A 201 2.17 -8.27 -27.44
N ILE A 202 2.52 -7.04 -27.79
CA ILE A 202 3.86 -6.64 -28.23
C ILE A 202 4.62 -6.15 -27.00
N LYS A 203 5.77 -6.73 -26.70
CA LYS A 203 6.56 -6.44 -25.48
C LYS A 203 8.03 -6.24 -25.78
N ALA A 204 8.67 -5.32 -25.07
CA ALA A 204 10.12 -5.19 -25.08
C ALA A 204 10.79 -6.36 -24.33
N SER A 205 11.92 -6.84 -24.87
CA SER A 205 12.74 -7.92 -24.28
C SER A 205 13.39 -7.49 -22.97
N ALA A 206 13.85 -6.23 -22.90
CA ALA A 206 14.37 -5.62 -21.69
C ALA A 206 13.31 -4.71 -21.03
N GLY A 207 13.37 -4.61 -19.71
CA GLY A 207 12.51 -3.74 -18.90
C GLY A 207 11.32 -4.45 -18.24
N GLY A 208 10.83 -3.84 -17.15
CA GLY A 208 9.74 -4.35 -16.31
C GLY A 208 8.64 -3.31 -16.07
N GLY A 209 7.55 -3.71 -15.38
CA GLY A 209 6.46 -2.80 -14.97
C GLY A 209 5.50 -2.37 -16.10
N GLY A 210 5.46 -3.12 -17.21
CA GLY A 210 4.53 -2.89 -18.33
C GLY A 210 4.89 -1.75 -19.28
N LYS A 211 6.05 -1.10 -19.12
CA LYS A 211 6.59 -0.13 -20.08
C LYS A 211 6.97 -0.83 -21.39
N GLY A 212 6.66 -0.20 -22.52
CA GLY A 212 6.88 -0.76 -23.86
C GLY A 212 5.97 -1.94 -24.21
N MET A 213 4.85 -2.14 -23.48
CA MET A 213 3.84 -3.14 -23.82
C MET A 213 2.65 -2.51 -24.54
N ARG A 214 2.17 -3.15 -25.61
CA ARG A 214 0.97 -2.73 -26.36
C ARG A 214 0.16 -3.93 -26.83
N ILE A 215 -1.16 -3.82 -26.72
CA ILE A 215 -2.09 -4.83 -27.22
C ILE A 215 -2.40 -4.49 -28.68
N ALA A 216 -2.26 -5.47 -29.56
CA ALA A 216 -2.69 -5.37 -30.96
C ALA A 216 -3.88 -6.29 -31.20
N ARG A 217 -4.96 -5.75 -31.80
CA ARG A 217 -6.18 -6.49 -32.12
C ARG A 217 -6.33 -6.75 -33.62
N ASN A 218 -5.55 -6.06 -34.45
CA ASN A 218 -5.52 -6.17 -35.91
C ASN A 218 -4.11 -5.86 -36.46
N ASP A 219 -3.98 -5.87 -37.77
CA ASP A 219 -2.71 -5.64 -38.49
C ASP A 219 -2.19 -4.20 -38.28
N GLU A 220 -3.07 -3.21 -38.31
CA GLU A 220 -2.75 -1.80 -38.12
C GLU A 220 -2.19 -1.54 -36.71
N ASP A 221 -2.90 -2.03 -35.68
CA ASP A 221 -2.46 -1.96 -34.29
C ASP A 221 -1.11 -2.64 -34.10
N ALA A 222 -0.85 -3.76 -34.80
CA ALA A 222 0.41 -4.48 -34.68
C ALA A 222 1.59 -3.67 -35.26
N ARG A 223 1.40 -3.02 -36.41
CA ARG A 223 2.42 -2.15 -37.00
C ARG A 223 2.70 -0.92 -36.15
N GLU A 224 1.65 -0.27 -35.67
CA GLU A 224 1.78 0.93 -34.84
C GLU A 224 2.36 0.59 -33.47
N GLY A 225 1.83 -0.46 -32.83
CA GLY A 225 2.29 -0.97 -31.55
C GLY A 225 3.77 -1.35 -31.57
N PHE A 226 4.25 -2.03 -32.63
CA PHE A 226 5.68 -2.33 -32.78
C PHE A 226 6.54 -1.08 -32.82
N LYS A 227 6.17 -0.08 -33.64
CA LYS A 227 6.93 1.17 -33.76
C LYS A 227 7.00 1.93 -32.43
N LEU A 228 5.84 2.13 -31.79
CA LEU A 228 5.74 2.87 -30.54
C LEU A 228 6.49 2.14 -29.42
N SER A 229 6.29 0.83 -29.27
CA SER A 229 6.97 0.05 -28.23
C SER A 229 8.49 0.01 -28.44
N THR A 230 8.97 -0.05 -29.69
CA THR A 230 10.41 -0.03 -29.97
C THR A 230 11.04 1.31 -29.58
N GLN A 231 10.37 2.43 -29.89
CA GLN A 231 10.84 3.77 -29.50
C GLN A 231 10.83 3.96 -27.98
N GLU A 232 9.78 3.49 -27.31
CA GLU A 232 9.66 3.51 -25.85
C GLU A 232 10.75 2.65 -25.18
N ALA A 233 11.01 1.46 -25.72
CA ALA A 233 12.05 0.55 -25.21
C ALA A 233 13.46 1.11 -25.41
N LEU A 234 13.76 1.67 -26.58
CA LEU A 234 15.06 2.28 -26.87
C LEU A 234 15.32 3.49 -25.96
N SER A 235 14.32 4.36 -25.78
CA SER A 235 14.45 5.54 -24.93
C SER A 235 14.52 5.22 -23.45
N SER A 236 13.82 4.17 -23.00
CA SER A 236 13.74 3.80 -21.58
C SER A 236 14.87 2.87 -21.12
N PHE A 237 15.32 1.97 -21.99
CA PHE A 237 16.20 0.84 -21.61
C PHE A 237 17.41 0.67 -22.54
N GLY A 238 17.51 1.43 -23.63
CA GLY A 238 18.61 1.29 -24.59
C GLY A 238 18.58 -0.03 -25.39
N ASP A 239 17.49 -0.79 -25.32
CA ASP A 239 17.29 -2.06 -26.00
C ASP A 239 16.04 -1.98 -26.89
N SER A 240 16.19 -2.36 -28.16
CA SER A 240 15.13 -2.34 -29.17
C SER A 240 14.57 -3.72 -29.50
N ARG A 241 15.04 -4.79 -28.83
CA ARG A 241 14.56 -6.15 -29.07
C ARG A 241 13.10 -6.27 -28.62
N MET A 242 12.24 -6.68 -29.55
CA MET A 242 10.80 -6.85 -29.34
C MET A 242 10.37 -8.31 -29.45
N LEU A 243 9.33 -8.66 -28.69
CA LEU A 243 8.68 -9.96 -28.61
C LEU A 243 7.18 -9.82 -28.89
N VAL A 244 6.56 -10.85 -29.47
CA VAL A 244 5.10 -10.93 -29.66
C VAL A 244 4.59 -12.22 -29.04
N GLU A 245 3.59 -12.07 -28.17
CA GLU A 245 2.96 -13.18 -27.45
C GLU A 245 1.44 -13.10 -27.56
N LYS A 246 0.76 -14.23 -27.37
CA LYS A 246 -0.69 -14.26 -27.29
C LYS A 246 -1.16 -13.36 -26.14
N PHE A 247 -2.14 -12.52 -26.39
CA PHE A 247 -2.81 -11.78 -25.33
C PHE A 247 -3.87 -12.68 -24.71
N ILE A 248 -3.77 -12.90 -23.39
CA ILE A 248 -4.78 -13.60 -22.61
C ILE A 248 -5.77 -12.55 -22.14
N ASP A 249 -7.05 -12.72 -22.44
CA ASP A 249 -8.10 -11.79 -22.04
C ASP A 249 -8.50 -12.03 -20.58
N ASN A 250 -8.71 -10.95 -19.83
CA ASN A 250 -9.05 -10.94 -18.40
C ASN A 250 -8.28 -11.95 -17.52
N PRO A 251 -6.93 -12.02 -17.60
CA PRO A 251 -6.19 -13.02 -16.87
C PRO A 251 -6.20 -12.72 -15.37
N ARG A 252 -6.06 -13.76 -14.57
CA ARG A 252 -5.71 -13.68 -13.15
C ARG A 252 -4.21 -13.72 -13.01
N HIS A 253 -3.68 -12.85 -12.16
CA HIS A 253 -2.26 -12.86 -11.82
C HIS A 253 -2.10 -13.74 -10.58
N ILE A 254 -1.57 -14.96 -10.76
CA ILE A 254 -1.35 -15.91 -9.67
C ILE A 254 0.11 -16.31 -9.65
N GLU A 255 0.72 -16.27 -8.47
CA GLU A 255 2.15 -16.46 -8.31
C GLU A 255 2.48 -17.51 -7.25
N ILE A 256 3.56 -18.26 -7.46
CA ILE A 256 4.00 -19.32 -6.56
C ILE A 256 5.20 -18.84 -5.75
N GLN A 257 5.10 -18.89 -4.43
CA GLN A 257 6.26 -18.71 -3.56
C GLN A 257 7.15 -19.94 -3.64
N VAL A 258 8.42 -19.76 -3.97
CA VAL A 258 9.43 -20.83 -3.93
C VAL A 258 10.48 -20.54 -2.86
N LEU A 259 11.06 -21.60 -2.32
CA LEU A 259 12.16 -21.54 -1.36
C LEU A 259 13.15 -22.67 -1.69
N GLY A 260 14.39 -22.29 -2.02
CA GLY A 260 15.48 -23.23 -2.30
C GLY A 260 16.65 -23.09 -1.33
N ASP A 261 17.44 -24.15 -1.15
CA ASP A 261 18.73 -24.09 -0.46
C ASP A 261 19.92 -24.31 -1.39
N LYS A 262 21.14 -24.11 -0.86
CA LYS A 262 22.40 -24.33 -1.60
C LYS A 262 22.74 -25.82 -1.79
N HIS A 263 21.87 -26.74 -1.37
CA HIS A 263 22.04 -28.19 -1.43
C HIS A 263 21.13 -28.85 -2.47
N GLY A 264 20.45 -28.05 -3.30
CA GLY A 264 19.56 -28.51 -4.37
C GLY A 264 18.14 -28.85 -3.91
N ASN A 265 17.79 -28.62 -2.64
CA ASN A 265 16.41 -28.77 -2.19
C ASN A 265 15.62 -27.51 -2.57
N VAL A 266 14.44 -27.71 -3.15
CA VAL A 266 13.51 -26.63 -3.49
C VAL A 266 12.10 -27.09 -3.19
N ILE A 267 11.32 -26.24 -2.52
CA ILE A 267 9.90 -26.42 -2.22
C ILE A 267 9.11 -25.19 -2.67
N TYR A 268 7.79 -25.36 -2.88
CA TYR A 268 6.86 -24.25 -3.03
C TYR A 268 6.00 -24.08 -1.77
N LEU A 269 5.70 -22.84 -1.44
CA LEU A 269 4.92 -22.41 -0.26
C LEU A 269 3.54 -21.88 -0.68
N ASN A 270 2.85 -22.69 -1.49
CA ASN A 270 1.57 -22.38 -2.14
C ASN A 270 1.62 -21.11 -3.02
N GLU A 271 0.45 -20.67 -3.45
CA GLU A 271 0.23 -19.52 -4.34
C GLU A 271 -0.30 -18.27 -3.61
N ARG A 272 -0.18 -17.14 -4.29
CA ARG A 272 -0.88 -15.89 -4.00
C ARG A 272 -1.62 -15.42 -5.25
N GLU A 273 -2.80 -14.84 -5.09
CA GLU A 273 -3.51 -14.14 -6.15
C GLU A 273 -3.37 -12.63 -5.98
N CYS A 274 -2.82 -11.98 -7.01
CA CYS A 274 -2.50 -10.56 -7.04
C CYS A 274 -3.25 -9.84 -8.19
N SER A 275 -4.41 -10.39 -8.57
CA SER A 275 -5.22 -9.90 -9.70
C SER A 275 -5.70 -8.46 -9.51
N ILE A 276 -5.90 -8.00 -8.26
CA ILE A 276 -6.34 -6.64 -7.97
C ILE A 276 -5.13 -5.69 -8.05
N GLN A 277 -4.96 -5.10 -9.23
CA GLN A 277 -3.85 -4.21 -9.55
C GLN A 277 -4.32 -2.93 -10.26
N ARG A 278 -3.55 -1.86 -10.08
CA ARG A 278 -3.74 -0.57 -10.76
C ARG A 278 -2.51 -0.29 -11.61
N ARG A 279 -2.67 -0.20 -12.94
CA ARG A 279 -1.55 0.08 -13.87
C ARG A 279 -0.32 -0.82 -13.59
N ASN A 280 -0.56 -2.12 -13.39
CA ASN A 280 0.44 -3.14 -13.02
C ASN A 280 1.05 -3.01 -11.60
N GLN A 281 0.54 -2.11 -10.76
CA GLN A 281 0.90 -2.05 -9.35
C GLN A 281 -0.13 -2.85 -8.54
N LYS A 282 0.33 -3.89 -7.83
CA LYS A 282 -0.51 -4.73 -6.96
C LYS A 282 -1.09 -3.88 -5.82
N VAL A 283 -2.37 -4.09 -5.50
CA VAL A 283 -3.13 -3.29 -4.52
C VAL A 283 -3.69 -4.16 -3.39
N ILE A 284 -4.33 -5.27 -3.76
CA ILE A 284 -4.81 -6.30 -2.83
C ILE A 284 -4.30 -7.66 -3.31
N GLU A 285 -3.76 -8.42 -2.37
CA GLU A 285 -3.24 -9.76 -2.57
C GLU A 285 -3.91 -10.72 -1.59
N GLU A 286 -4.12 -11.97 -2.01
CA GLU A 286 -4.66 -13.01 -1.12
C GLU A 286 -3.95 -14.35 -1.28
N ALA A 287 -3.89 -15.11 -0.19
CA ALA A 287 -3.36 -16.47 -0.16
C ALA A 287 -4.28 -17.37 0.67
N PRO A 288 -4.68 -18.56 0.15
CA PRO A 288 -4.49 -19.04 -1.23
C PRO A 288 -5.38 -18.27 -2.24
N SER A 289 -5.34 -18.67 -3.51
CA SER A 289 -6.31 -18.23 -4.53
C SER A 289 -7.63 -18.98 -4.39
N ILE A 290 -8.75 -18.25 -4.45
CA ILE A 290 -10.11 -18.82 -4.51
C ILE A 290 -10.40 -19.53 -5.84
N PHE A 291 -9.65 -19.17 -6.89
CA PHE A 291 -9.90 -19.66 -8.24
C PHE A 291 -9.30 -21.05 -8.50
N LEU A 292 -8.15 -21.37 -7.87
CA LEU A 292 -7.43 -22.62 -8.11
C LEU A 292 -7.98 -23.81 -7.33
N ASP A 293 -8.25 -24.89 -8.05
CA ASP A 293 -8.43 -26.22 -7.46
C ASP A 293 -7.09 -26.85 -6.99
N PRO A 294 -7.12 -27.92 -6.18
CA PRO A 294 -5.90 -28.57 -5.69
C PRO A 294 -4.98 -29.14 -6.79
N GLU A 295 -5.53 -29.59 -7.92
CA GLU A 295 -4.76 -30.21 -9.00
C GLU A 295 -3.95 -29.16 -9.76
N THR A 296 -4.61 -28.08 -10.19
CA THR A 296 -3.97 -26.94 -10.86
C THR A 296 -2.92 -26.31 -9.97
N ARG A 297 -3.23 -26.10 -8.68
CA ARG A 297 -2.28 -25.58 -7.68
C ARG A 297 -1.03 -26.44 -7.57
N LYS A 298 -1.20 -27.75 -7.47
CA LYS A 298 -0.07 -28.69 -7.41
C LYS A 298 0.76 -28.63 -8.69
N SER A 299 0.12 -28.62 -9.85
CA SER A 299 0.79 -28.52 -11.16
C SER A 299 1.63 -27.25 -11.29
N MET A 300 1.06 -26.08 -10.93
CA MET A 300 1.78 -24.81 -10.90
C MET A 300 2.97 -24.86 -9.93
N GLY A 301 2.76 -25.40 -8.73
CA GLY A 301 3.81 -25.54 -7.71
C GLY A 301 4.97 -26.42 -8.16
N GLU A 302 4.67 -27.57 -8.77
CA GLU A 302 5.69 -28.51 -9.27
C GLU A 302 6.48 -27.92 -10.45
N GLN A 303 5.81 -27.22 -11.38
CA GLN A 303 6.49 -26.54 -12.48
C GLN A 303 7.40 -25.40 -11.97
N ALA A 304 6.95 -24.62 -10.98
CA ALA A 304 7.77 -23.58 -10.36
C ALA A 304 9.03 -24.17 -9.67
N VAL A 305 8.88 -25.31 -8.98
CA VAL A 305 10.02 -26.03 -8.37
C VAL A 305 10.98 -26.56 -9.44
N ASN A 306 10.47 -27.11 -10.54
CA ASN A 306 11.32 -27.64 -11.63
C ASN A 306 12.18 -26.54 -12.26
N LEU A 307 11.59 -25.37 -12.55
CA LEU A 307 12.33 -24.20 -13.02
C LEU A 307 13.46 -23.82 -12.06
N CYS A 308 13.15 -23.73 -10.76
CA CYS A 308 14.12 -23.37 -9.74
C CYS A 308 15.26 -24.39 -9.61
N LYS A 309 14.94 -25.69 -9.69
CA LYS A 309 15.96 -26.76 -9.66
C LYS A 309 16.90 -26.68 -10.84
N GLN A 310 16.38 -26.43 -12.04
CA GLN A 310 17.19 -26.31 -13.26
C GLN A 310 18.11 -25.08 -13.21
N LEU A 311 17.66 -23.99 -12.59
CA LEU A 311 18.48 -22.79 -12.38
C LEU A 311 19.53 -22.97 -11.26
N GLY A 312 19.36 -23.94 -10.38
CA GLY A 312 20.12 -24.03 -9.13
C GLY A 312 19.76 -22.89 -8.17
N TYR A 313 18.48 -22.51 -8.13
CA TYR A 313 17.98 -21.38 -7.35
C TYR A 313 18.05 -21.65 -5.85
N SER A 314 18.47 -20.64 -5.08
CA SER A 314 18.52 -20.68 -3.61
C SER A 314 17.93 -19.41 -3.02
N SER A 315 17.50 -19.46 -1.76
CA SER A 315 16.73 -18.41 -1.07
C SER A 315 15.26 -18.38 -1.51
N ALA A 316 14.54 -17.34 -1.10
CA ALA A 316 13.16 -17.12 -1.51
C ALA A 316 13.10 -16.52 -2.93
N GLY A 317 12.10 -16.92 -3.70
CA GLY A 317 11.79 -16.37 -5.02
C GLY A 317 10.30 -16.48 -5.32
N THR A 318 9.85 -15.89 -6.41
CA THR A 318 8.45 -16.03 -6.83
C THR A 318 8.35 -16.22 -8.33
N VAL A 319 7.62 -17.25 -8.74
CA VAL A 319 7.31 -17.53 -10.14
C VAL A 319 5.91 -17.00 -10.41
N GLU A 320 5.79 -16.02 -11.29
CA GLU A 320 4.53 -15.36 -11.64
C GLU A 320 3.89 -16.06 -12.85
N PHE A 321 2.58 -16.32 -12.77
CA PHE A 321 1.79 -16.91 -13.84
C PHE A 321 0.58 -16.02 -14.18
N LEU A 322 0.19 -16.06 -15.45
CA LEU A 322 -1.13 -15.64 -15.90
C LEU A 322 -2.02 -16.87 -16.01
N VAL A 323 -3.18 -16.83 -15.36
CA VAL A 323 -4.17 -17.92 -15.38
C VAL A 323 -5.43 -17.44 -16.09
N ASP A 324 -5.89 -18.19 -17.09
CA ASP A 324 -7.10 -17.90 -17.84
C ASP A 324 -8.37 -18.43 -17.14
N GLU A 325 -9.54 -18.16 -17.74
CA GLU A 325 -10.84 -18.60 -17.25
C GLU A 325 -11.02 -20.13 -17.18
N ASN A 326 -10.24 -20.88 -17.98
CA ASN A 326 -10.26 -22.33 -18.05
C ASN A 326 -9.19 -22.97 -17.13
N ARG A 327 -8.53 -22.17 -16.29
CA ARG A 327 -7.41 -22.57 -15.42
C ARG A 327 -6.16 -23.03 -16.17
N ASN A 328 -6.04 -22.71 -17.46
CA ASN A 328 -4.73 -22.80 -18.12
C ASN A 328 -3.85 -21.70 -17.56
N PHE A 329 -2.62 -22.07 -17.19
CA PHE A 329 -1.66 -21.15 -16.59
C PHE A 329 -0.40 -21.06 -17.44
N TYR A 330 0.19 -19.87 -17.49
CA TYR A 330 1.31 -19.56 -18.35
C TYR A 330 2.33 -18.72 -17.59
N PHE A 331 3.59 -19.13 -17.64
CA PHE A 331 4.72 -18.41 -17.05
C PHE A 331 4.81 -16.99 -17.60
N LEU A 332 4.87 -16.03 -16.69
CA LEU A 332 5.07 -14.61 -16.99
C LEU A 332 6.53 -14.23 -16.78
N GLU A 333 7.01 -14.36 -15.54
CA GLU A 333 8.39 -14.09 -15.15
C GLU A 333 8.71 -14.73 -13.80
N MET A 334 9.98 -14.67 -13.39
CA MET A 334 10.41 -15.05 -12.05
C MET A 334 11.10 -13.87 -11.39
N ASN A 335 10.55 -13.42 -10.27
CA ASN A 335 11.15 -12.41 -9.43
C ASN A 335 12.18 -13.07 -8.50
N THR A 336 13.45 -12.73 -8.68
CA THR A 336 14.58 -13.40 -7.99
C THR A 336 14.88 -12.75 -6.64
N ARG A 337 13.83 -12.56 -5.83
CA ARG A 337 13.85 -11.84 -4.55
C ARG A 337 12.66 -12.24 -3.68
N LEU A 338 12.67 -11.76 -2.43
CA LEU A 338 11.47 -11.76 -1.59
C LEU A 338 10.40 -10.85 -2.23
N GLN A 339 9.16 -11.31 -2.32
CA GLN A 339 8.06 -10.47 -2.76
C GLN A 339 7.53 -9.58 -1.64
N VAL A 340 6.89 -8.46 -1.99
CA VAL A 340 6.36 -7.50 -1.02
C VAL A 340 5.27 -8.16 -0.16
N GLU A 341 4.38 -8.87 -0.85
CA GLU A 341 3.22 -9.64 -0.43
C GLU A 341 3.56 -11.01 0.17
N HIS A 342 4.83 -11.28 0.51
CA HIS A 342 5.19 -12.51 1.21
C HIS A 342 4.46 -12.74 2.56
N PRO A 343 4.03 -11.72 3.34
CA PRO A 343 3.37 -11.95 4.62
C PRO A 343 2.11 -12.82 4.57
N ILE A 344 1.33 -12.76 3.49
CA ILE A 344 0.13 -13.61 3.35
C ILE A 344 0.51 -15.09 3.18
N THR A 345 1.62 -15.39 2.49
CA THR A 345 2.19 -16.74 2.47
C THR A 345 2.65 -17.17 3.86
N GLU A 346 3.33 -16.30 4.60
CA GLU A 346 3.77 -16.61 5.97
C GLU A 346 2.59 -16.92 6.90
N CYS A 347 1.48 -16.19 6.77
CA CYS A 347 0.28 -16.39 7.58
C CYS A 347 -0.37 -17.76 7.39
N ILE A 348 -0.46 -18.25 6.14
CA ILE A 348 -1.11 -19.54 5.86
C ILE A 348 -0.19 -20.75 6.02
N THR A 349 1.12 -20.56 5.86
CA THR A 349 2.11 -21.66 5.94
C THR A 349 2.76 -21.78 7.30
N GLY A 350 2.82 -20.68 8.06
CA GLY A 350 3.56 -20.59 9.31
C GLY A 350 5.07 -20.64 9.14
N VAL A 351 5.59 -20.18 7.99
CA VAL A 351 7.03 -20.07 7.70
C VAL A 351 7.46 -18.61 7.77
N ASP A 352 8.54 -18.31 8.49
CA ASP A 352 9.21 -16.99 8.40
C ASP A 352 10.17 -17.02 7.21
N LEU A 353 9.79 -16.38 6.11
CA LEU A 353 10.57 -16.42 4.88
C LEU A 353 11.94 -15.75 5.05
N VAL A 354 11.99 -14.62 5.78
CA VAL A 354 13.26 -13.94 6.07
C VAL A 354 14.18 -14.83 6.91
N GLN A 355 13.64 -15.57 7.88
CA GLN A 355 14.44 -16.55 8.65
C GLN A 355 15.04 -17.59 7.71
N GLN A 356 14.23 -18.17 6.82
CA GLN A 356 14.72 -19.19 5.89
C GLN A 356 15.77 -18.64 4.93
N MET A 357 15.58 -17.42 4.42
CA MET A 357 16.59 -16.75 3.57
C MET A 357 17.93 -16.62 4.31
N ILE A 358 17.93 -16.16 5.57
CA ILE A 358 19.14 -16.04 6.40
C ILE A 358 19.80 -17.41 6.62
N ARG A 359 19.00 -18.44 6.95
CA ARG A 359 19.51 -19.80 7.17
C ARG A 359 20.19 -20.37 5.93
N VAL A 360 19.52 -20.27 4.77
CA VAL A 360 20.05 -20.74 3.48
C VAL A 360 21.32 -19.98 3.11
N ALA A 361 21.36 -18.65 3.34
CA ALA A 361 22.54 -17.86 3.06
C ALA A 361 23.76 -18.31 3.88
N LYS A 362 23.54 -18.72 5.15
CA LYS A 362 24.55 -19.31 6.04
C LYS A 362 24.98 -20.74 5.64
N GLY A 363 24.26 -21.37 4.70
CA GLY A 363 24.58 -22.69 4.17
C GLY A 363 23.78 -23.83 4.80
N HIS A 364 22.72 -23.54 5.56
CA HIS A 364 21.85 -24.59 6.11
C HIS A 364 20.96 -25.21 5.04
N LYS A 365 20.56 -26.47 5.29
CA LYS A 365 19.54 -27.17 4.50
C LYS A 365 18.15 -26.75 4.94
N LEU A 366 17.18 -26.86 4.05
CA LEU A 366 15.77 -26.74 4.44
C LEU A 366 15.39 -27.88 5.39
N ASN A 367 14.82 -27.53 6.54
CA ASN A 367 14.21 -28.51 7.46
C ASN A 367 12.81 -28.95 7.00
N ILE A 368 12.21 -28.17 6.11
CA ILE A 368 10.83 -28.31 5.66
C ILE A 368 10.81 -29.09 4.34
N LYS A 369 9.97 -30.11 4.24
CA LYS A 369 9.71 -30.86 3.01
C LYS A 369 8.40 -30.39 2.37
N GLN A 370 8.19 -30.70 1.09
CA GLN A 370 6.97 -30.31 0.38
C GLN A 370 5.69 -30.81 1.06
N ASP A 371 5.72 -32.02 1.62
CA ASP A 371 4.57 -32.63 2.31
C ASP A 371 4.22 -31.92 3.64
N ASP A 372 5.16 -31.18 4.23
CA ASP A 372 4.94 -30.41 5.47
C ASP A 372 4.19 -29.10 5.20
N VAL A 373 4.24 -28.60 3.96
CA VAL A 373 3.62 -27.34 3.56
C VAL A 373 2.12 -27.54 3.39
N LYS A 374 1.34 -27.01 4.34
CA LYS A 374 -0.13 -27.02 4.31
C LYS A 374 -0.69 -25.62 4.02
N ILE A 375 -1.97 -25.56 3.69
CA ILE A 375 -2.76 -24.32 3.65
C ILE A 375 -3.58 -24.28 4.93
N ASN A 376 -3.27 -23.36 5.84
CA ASN A 376 -4.02 -23.15 7.06
C ASN A 376 -4.71 -21.79 6.98
N GLY A 377 -6.03 -21.78 6.81
CA GLY A 377 -6.81 -20.55 6.74
C GLY A 377 -6.60 -19.73 5.46
N TRP A 378 -6.87 -18.44 5.55
CA TRP A 378 -6.82 -17.46 4.46
C TRP A 378 -6.19 -16.16 4.95
N ALA A 379 -5.39 -15.52 4.11
CA ALA A 379 -4.81 -14.23 4.41
C ALA A 379 -5.03 -13.26 3.25
N ILE A 380 -5.34 -12.01 3.58
CA ILE A 380 -5.50 -10.89 2.64
C ILE A 380 -4.54 -9.78 3.05
N GLU A 381 -3.77 -9.28 2.08
CA GLU A 381 -2.93 -8.10 2.24
C GLU A 381 -3.56 -6.93 1.49
N SER A 382 -3.55 -5.76 2.12
CA SER A 382 -3.88 -4.50 1.48
C SER A 382 -2.67 -3.58 1.56
N ARG A 383 -2.18 -3.12 0.40
CA ARG A 383 -1.12 -2.11 0.35
C ARG A 383 -1.70 -0.73 0.63
N VAL A 384 -1.49 -0.25 1.84
CA VAL A 384 -1.90 1.10 2.22
C VAL A 384 -0.88 2.08 1.67
N TYR A 385 -1.30 2.89 0.72
CA TYR A 385 -0.50 3.88 0.02
C TYR A 385 -0.92 5.30 0.40
N ALA A 386 0.07 6.19 0.45
CA ALA A 386 -0.14 7.64 0.47
C ALA A 386 -0.51 8.12 -0.92
N GLU A 387 -1.73 7.79 -1.33
CA GLU A 387 -2.25 8.05 -2.68
C GLU A 387 -3.71 8.48 -2.59
N ASP A 388 -4.14 9.37 -3.48
CA ASP A 388 -5.52 9.83 -3.59
C ASP A 388 -6.32 8.95 -4.57
N PRO A 389 -7.17 8.03 -4.07
CA PRO A 389 -7.93 7.14 -4.96
C PRO A 389 -8.98 7.88 -5.79
N TYR A 390 -9.40 9.08 -5.38
CA TYR A 390 -10.39 9.89 -6.10
C TYR A 390 -9.81 10.61 -7.32
N LYS A 391 -8.48 10.71 -7.41
CA LYS A 391 -7.76 11.35 -8.52
C LYS A 391 -6.92 10.31 -9.27
N SER A 392 -7.31 9.97 -10.49
CA SER A 392 -6.56 9.04 -11.38
C SER A 392 -6.18 7.71 -10.71
N PHE A 393 -7.02 7.21 -9.80
CA PHE A 393 -6.80 6.01 -8.98
C PHE A 393 -5.56 6.01 -8.08
N GLY A 394 -5.02 7.16 -7.66
CA GLY A 394 -3.95 7.20 -6.66
C GLY A 394 -2.80 8.11 -7.06
N LEU A 395 -3.13 9.37 -7.27
CA LEU A 395 -2.12 10.42 -7.33
C LEU A 395 -1.33 10.41 -6.00
N PRO A 396 0.01 10.35 -6.01
CA PRO A 396 0.79 10.30 -4.79
C PRO A 396 0.56 11.53 -3.89
N SER A 397 0.58 11.30 -2.58
CA SER A 397 0.42 12.31 -1.54
C SER A 397 1.66 12.30 -0.65
N ILE A 398 2.27 13.47 -0.47
CA ILE A 398 3.41 13.64 0.42
C ILE A 398 3.01 14.46 1.64
N GLY A 399 3.83 14.40 2.68
CA GLY A 399 3.67 15.23 3.87
C GLY A 399 3.84 14.48 5.17
N ARG A 400 3.61 15.20 6.27
CA ARG A 400 3.83 14.69 7.61
C ARG A 400 2.59 14.03 8.18
N LEU A 401 2.77 12.84 8.74
CA LEU A 401 1.73 12.11 9.46
C LEU A 401 1.52 12.70 10.85
N HIS A 402 0.54 13.59 11.03
CA HIS A 402 0.28 14.19 12.35
C HIS A 402 -0.55 13.28 13.27
N LYS A 403 -1.24 12.30 12.71
CA LYS A 403 -1.87 11.21 13.48
C LYS A 403 -1.74 9.90 12.71
N TYR A 404 -1.26 8.86 13.37
CA TYR A 404 -1.09 7.55 12.77
C TYR A 404 -1.36 6.45 13.82
N ILE A 405 -2.44 5.69 13.62
CA ILE A 405 -2.84 4.59 14.52
C ILE A 405 -3.11 3.37 13.68
N GLU A 406 -2.22 2.39 13.78
CA GLU A 406 -2.37 1.08 13.13
C GLU A 406 -3.46 0.24 13.80
N PRO A 407 -4.17 -0.61 13.04
CA PRO A 407 -5.16 -1.54 13.56
C PRO A 407 -4.55 -2.83 14.14
N ASN A 408 -3.26 -2.85 14.51
CA ASN A 408 -2.52 -4.05 14.95
C ASN A 408 -2.95 -4.64 16.32
N LYS A 409 -3.97 -4.06 16.97
CA LYS A 409 -4.54 -4.55 18.24
C LYS A 409 -5.58 -5.66 18.06
N PHE A 410 -6.06 -5.89 16.83
CA PHE A 410 -7.03 -6.96 16.55
C PHE A 410 -6.32 -8.29 16.38
N ASP A 411 -6.98 -9.37 16.82
CA ASP A 411 -6.48 -10.70 16.57
C ASP A 411 -6.51 -11.02 15.06
N GLY A 412 -5.46 -11.67 14.57
CA GLY A 412 -5.28 -11.95 13.15
C GLY A 412 -4.99 -10.73 12.26
N VAL A 413 -4.66 -9.56 12.84
CA VAL A 413 -4.22 -8.38 12.07
C VAL A 413 -2.73 -8.14 12.29
N ARG A 414 -1.98 -8.05 11.19
CA ARG A 414 -0.55 -7.76 11.14
C ARG A 414 -0.33 -6.48 10.32
N CYS A 415 0.54 -5.61 10.80
CA CYS A 415 0.93 -4.38 10.12
C CYS A 415 2.44 -4.36 9.95
N ASP A 416 2.90 -4.47 8.71
CA ASP A 416 4.31 -4.31 8.37
C ASP A 416 4.48 -2.87 7.85
N SER A 417 5.13 -2.00 8.63
CA SER A 417 5.23 -0.56 8.36
C SER A 417 6.63 0.00 8.61
N GLY A 418 7.02 0.96 7.76
CA GLY A 418 8.31 1.66 7.81
C GLY A 418 8.26 3.02 8.50
N ILE A 419 7.07 3.40 8.97
CA ILE A 419 6.74 4.73 9.45
C ILE A 419 6.03 4.67 10.80
N GLU A 420 5.91 5.83 11.44
CA GLU A 420 5.26 6.07 12.72
C GLU A 420 4.62 7.45 12.77
N GLU A 421 3.78 7.73 13.77
CA GLU A 421 3.22 9.07 13.98
C GLU A 421 4.34 10.11 14.06
N GLY A 422 4.23 11.17 13.27
CA GLY A 422 5.23 12.22 13.11
C GLY A 422 6.20 12.03 11.95
N SER A 423 6.21 10.85 11.30
CA SER A 423 7.02 10.58 10.10
C SER A 423 6.60 11.44 8.91
N GLU A 424 7.54 11.66 7.99
CA GLU A 424 7.32 12.39 6.74
C GLU A 424 7.36 11.42 5.55
N ILE A 425 6.34 11.49 4.71
CA ILE A 425 6.29 10.81 3.42
C ILE A 425 6.91 11.76 2.41
N SER A 426 8.11 11.43 1.95
CA SER A 426 8.88 12.29 1.04
C SER A 426 8.66 11.90 -0.43
N MET A 427 8.91 12.84 -1.33
CA MET A 427 8.81 12.62 -2.78
C MET A 427 9.81 11.63 -3.36
N TYR A 428 10.88 11.30 -2.62
CA TYR A 428 12.03 10.53 -3.14
C TYR A 428 11.79 9.03 -3.21
N TYR A 429 10.77 8.52 -2.51
CA TYR A 429 10.59 7.09 -2.29
C TYR A 429 9.17 6.62 -2.59
N ASP A 430 8.97 5.31 -2.50
CA ASP A 430 7.68 4.64 -2.68
C ASP A 430 6.62 5.11 -1.65
N PRO A 431 5.35 5.30 -2.06
CA PRO A 431 4.30 5.84 -1.18
C PRO A 431 3.71 4.84 -0.18
N MET A 432 4.22 3.61 -0.12
CA MET A 432 3.65 2.58 0.75
C MET A 432 3.85 2.95 2.20
N ILE A 433 2.73 3.15 2.89
CA ILE A 433 2.65 3.45 4.31
C ILE A 433 2.82 2.14 5.10
N CYS A 434 2.07 1.12 4.73
CA CYS A 434 1.96 -0.12 5.47
C CYS A 434 1.39 -1.22 4.58
N LYS A 435 1.87 -2.45 4.79
CA LYS A 435 1.16 -3.66 4.37
C LYS A 435 0.25 -4.10 5.51
N LEU A 436 -1.05 -3.99 5.29
CA LEU A 436 -2.06 -4.43 6.24
C LEU A 436 -2.47 -5.85 5.90
N VAL A 437 -2.07 -6.81 6.73
CA VAL A 437 -2.32 -8.24 6.53
C VAL A 437 -3.37 -8.70 7.52
N CYS A 438 -4.43 -9.32 7.03
CA CYS A 438 -5.50 -9.86 7.85
C CYS A 438 -5.69 -11.35 7.54
N TYR A 439 -5.66 -12.15 8.60
CA TYR A 439 -5.74 -13.60 8.54
C TYR A 439 -7.04 -14.09 9.18
N GLY A 440 -7.68 -15.10 8.60
CA GLY A 440 -8.87 -15.79 9.11
C GLY A 440 -8.82 -17.28 8.84
N LYS A 441 -9.68 -18.07 9.48
CA LYS A 441 -9.81 -19.51 9.19
C LYS A 441 -10.50 -19.75 7.84
N THR A 442 -11.31 -18.81 7.40
CA THR A 442 -11.95 -18.79 6.09
C THR A 442 -11.66 -17.45 5.39
N ARG A 443 -11.92 -17.38 4.09
CA ARG A 443 -11.77 -16.15 3.31
C ARG A 443 -12.69 -15.05 3.83
N GLU A 444 -13.92 -15.39 4.17
CA GLU A 444 -14.92 -14.46 4.72
C GLU A 444 -14.43 -13.85 6.05
N GLU A 445 -13.88 -14.68 6.94
CA GLU A 445 -13.32 -14.18 8.20
C GLU A 445 -12.12 -13.24 7.96
N ALA A 446 -11.27 -13.54 6.96
CA ALA A 446 -10.17 -12.65 6.59
C ALA A 446 -10.69 -11.31 6.01
N ILE A 447 -11.74 -11.34 5.18
CA ILE A 447 -12.41 -10.15 4.64
C ILE A 447 -13.01 -9.30 5.76
N ASP A 448 -13.78 -9.89 6.66
CA ASP A 448 -14.43 -9.17 7.78
C ASP A 448 -13.40 -8.51 8.70
N ARG A 449 -12.28 -9.20 8.95
CA ARG A 449 -11.14 -8.65 9.71
C ARG A 449 -10.49 -7.50 8.95
N SER A 450 -10.25 -7.63 7.65
CA SER A 450 -9.72 -6.54 6.80
C SER A 450 -10.61 -5.30 6.83
N ILE A 451 -11.93 -5.46 6.69
CA ILE A 451 -12.90 -4.35 6.76
C ILE A 451 -12.81 -3.66 8.13
N THR A 452 -12.84 -4.43 9.21
CA THR A 452 -12.75 -3.91 10.57
C THR A 452 -11.42 -3.18 10.81
N ALA A 453 -10.32 -3.72 10.30
CA ALA A 453 -9.00 -3.14 10.42
C ALA A 453 -8.89 -1.81 9.66
N LEU A 454 -9.36 -1.76 8.40
CA LEU A 454 -9.36 -0.56 7.57
C LEU A 454 -10.24 0.55 8.15
N ASP A 455 -11.46 0.23 8.62
CA ASP A 455 -12.33 1.20 9.30
C ASP A 455 -11.69 1.75 10.60
N SER A 456 -10.79 0.98 11.20
CA SER A 456 -10.06 1.32 12.42
C SER A 456 -8.70 1.98 12.18
N TYR A 457 -8.25 2.11 10.93
CA TYR A 457 -6.93 2.62 10.61
C TYR A 457 -6.98 4.16 10.49
N VAL A 458 -6.32 4.84 11.42
CA VAL A 458 -6.25 6.32 11.43
C VAL A 458 -4.97 6.77 10.76
N ILE A 459 -5.10 7.48 9.65
CA ILE A 459 -4.02 8.20 8.98
C ILE A 459 -4.47 9.64 8.82
N ARG A 460 -3.63 10.61 9.21
CA ARG A 460 -3.91 12.03 9.04
C ARG A 460 -2.64 12.78 8.64
N GLY A 461 -2.80 13.71 7.70
CA GLY A 461 -1.72 14.58 7.20
C GLY A 461 -1.38 14.33 5.73
N VAL A 462 -1.72 13.15 5.22
CA VAL A 462 -1.64 12.79 3.79
C VAL A 462 -2.96 12.19 3.35
N THR A 463 -3.25 12.26 2.06
CA THR A 463 -4.32 11.48 1.44
C THR A 463 -3.86 10.03 1.28
N HIS A 464 -4.79 9.09 1.36
CA HIS A 464 -4.46 7.66 1.35
C HIS A 464 -5.57 6.81 0.70
N ASN A 465 -5.20 5.62 0.22
CA ASN A 465 -6.06 4.74 -0.57
C ASN A 465 -7.02 3.83 0.24
N ILE A 466 -7.01 3.89 1.58
CA ILE A 466 -7.94 3.12 2.46
C ILE A 466 -9.40 3.12 1.98
N PRO A 467 -10.01 4.24 1.53
CA PRO A 467 -11.39 4.24 1.06
C PRO A 467 -11.62 3.24 -0.08
N LEU A 468 -10.71 3.18 -1.05
CA LEU A 468 -10.76 2.24 -2.18
C LEU A 468 -10.56 0.81 -1.72
N LEU A 469 -9.53 0.56 -0.90
CA LEU A 469 -9.23 -0.78 -0.37
C LEU A 469 -10.44 -1.37 0.35
N ARG A 470 -11.06 -0.56 1.21
CA ARG A 470 -12.22 -0.97 2.00
C ARG A 470 -13.42 -1.25 1.10
N ASP A 471 -13.66 -0.44 0.08
CA ASP A 471 -14.77 -0.60 -0.85
C ASP A 471 -14.66 -1.89 -1.67
N ILE A 472 -13.45 -2.19 -2.20
CA ILE A 472 -13.17 -3.43 -2.94
C ILE A 472 -13.52 -4.67 -2.11
N LEU A 473 -13.15 -4.70 -0.83
CA LEU A 473 -13.43 -5.84 0.06
C LEU A 473 -14.93 -6.07 0.32
N THR A 474 -15.77 -5.08 0.02
CA THR A 474 -17.23 -5.18 0.14
C THR A 474 -17.96 -5.29 -1.19
N GLU A 475 -17.22 -5.30 -2.30
CA GLU A 475 -17.77 -5.40 -3.65
C GLU A 475 -18.11 -6.86 -3.99
N GLU A 476 -19.21 -7.05 -4.72
CA GLU A 476 -19.83 -8.35 -4.95
C GLU A 476 -18.92 -9.33 -5.71
N ASN A 477 -18.25 -8.88 -6.76
CA ASN A 477 -17.35 -9.70 -7.56
C ASN A 477 -16.09 -10.08 -6.76
N PHE A 478 -15.54 -9.17 -5.96
CA PHE A 478 -14.44 -9.52 -5.04
C PHE A 478 -14.86 -10.58 -4.02
N ILE A 479 -16.04 -10.46 -3.41
CA ILE A 479 -16.57 -11.44 -2.45
C ILE A 479 -16.76 -12.82 -3.11
N LYS A 480 -17.32 -12.86 -4.31
CA LYS A 480 -17.49 -14.10 -5.10
C LYS A 480 -16.17 -14.66 -5.64
N GLY A 481 -15.11 -13.86 -5.63
CA GLY A 481 -13.84 -14.20 -6.26
C GLY A 481 -13.85 -14.07 -7.78
N ASP A 482 -14.83 -13.40 -8.40
CA ASP A 482 -14.87 -13.09 -9.84
C ASP A 482 -14.00 -11.87 -10.17
N ILE A 483 -12.68 -12.07 -10.12
CA ILE A 483 -11.68 -11.00 -10.27
C ILE A 483 -10.73 -11.31 -11.41
N SER A 484 -10.15 -10.26 -11.98
CA SER A 484 -9.10 -10.34 -12.99
C SER A 484 -8.19 -9.12 -12.89
N THR A 485 -7.11 -9.10 -13.65
CA THR A 485 -6.23 -7.93 -13.79
C THR A 485 -6.92 -6.68 -14.33
N ASN A 486 -8.13 -6.81 -14.91
CA ASN A 486 -8.98 -5.71 -15.40
C ASN A 486 -10.06 -5.30 -14.38
N TYR A 487 -10.02 -5.79 -13.14
CA TYR A 487 -11.04 -5.55 -12.14
C TYR A 487 -11.31 -4.06 -11.88
N LEU A 488 -10.27 -3.25 -11.60
CA LEU A 488 -10.47 -1.84 -11.24
C LEU A 488 -11.14 -1.01 -12.36
N PRO A 489 -10.67 -1.07 -13.63
CA PRO A 489 -11.37 -0.38 -14.73
C PRO A 489 -12.80 -0.88 -14.97
N LYS A 490 -13.08 -2.17 -14.71
CA LYS A 490 -14.42 -2.75 -14.89
C LYS A 490 -15.41 -2.26 -13.82
N ILE A 491 -14.98 -2.25 -12.55
CA ILE A 491 -15.84 -1.88 -11.42
C ILE A 491 -15.94 -0.36 -11.26
N TYR A 492 -14.87 0.36 -11.60
CA TYR A 492 -14.78 1.82 -11.44
C TYR A 492 -14.41 2.49 -12.78
N PRO A 493 -15.24 2.41 -13.83
CA PRO A 493 -14.90 2.94 -15.15
C PRO A 493 -14.62 4.44 -15.16
N ASP A 494 -15.31 5.21 -14.32
CA ASP A 494 -15.17 6.67 -14.21
C ASP A 494 -14.27 7.12 -13.05
N GLY A 495 -13.41 6.25 -12.54
CA GLY A 495 -12.70 6.54 -11.29
C GLY A 495 -13.45 6.12 -10.03
N PHE A 496 -12.73 6.04 -8.91
CA PHE A 496 -13.33 5.79 -7.60
C PHE A 496 -13.99 7.07 -7.05
N LYS A 497 -15.29 7.00 -6.75
CA LYS A 497 -16.10 8.16 -6.31
C LYS A 497 -16.46 8.10 -4.81
N GLY A 498 -15.84 7.20 -4.04
CA GLY A 498 -16.23 6.92 -2.66
C GLY A 498 -17.41 5.96 -2.58
N ILE A 499 -17.61 5.38 -1.39
CA ILE A 499 -18.69 4.43 -1.18
C ILE A 499 -20.06 5.08 -1.35
N GLN A 500 -20.94 4.41 -2.10
CA GLN A 500 -22.33 4.80 -2.22
C GLN A 500 -23.13 4.13 -1.10
N LEU A 501 -23.52 4.90 -0.09
CA LEU A 501 -24.27 4.39 1.04
C LEU A 501 -25.70 4.01 0.63
N ASN A 502 -26.16 2.82 1.01
CA ASN A 502 -27.58 2.47 0.92
C ASN A 502 -28.40 3.26 1.96
N LYS A 503 -29.74 3.18 1.88
CA LYS A 503 -30.65 3.90 2.79
C LYS A 503 -30.36 3.62 4.28
N SER A 504 -30.09 2.38 4.65
CA SER A 504 -29.81 1.99 6.04
C SER A 504 -28.52 2.63 6.54
N ASP A 505 -27.45 2.56 5.75
CA ASP A 505 -26.15 3.13 6.12
C ASP A 505 -26.16 4.66 6.14
N LYS A 506 -26.91 5.30 5.24
CA LYS A 506 -27.15 6.76 5.28
C LYS A 506 -27.82 7.15 6.59
N ASN A 507 -28.89 6.46 6.98
CA ASN A 507 -29.58 6.73 8.24
C ASN A 507 -28.67 6.50 9.47
N LYS A 508 -27.82 5.47 9.44
CA LYS A 508 -26.82 5.23 10.48
C LYS A 508 -25.83 6.41 10.57
N LEU A 509 -25.35 6.92 9.43
CA LEU A 509 -24.47 8.10 9.39
C LEU A 509 -25.17 9.34 9.99
N PHE A 510 -26.44 9.58 9.63
CA PHE A 510 -27.24 10.67 10.20
C PHE A 510 -27.44 10.51 11.72
N ALA A 511 -27.69 9.29 12.19
CA ALA A 511 -27.86 8.99 13.61
C ALA A 511 -26.56 9.22 14.40
N LEU A 512 -25.44 8.70 13.91
CA LEU A 512 -24.12 8.88 14.51
C LEU A 512 -23.71 10.35 14.58
N SER A 513 -23.89 11.07 13.48
CA SER A 513 -23.51 12.48 13.40
C SER A 513 -24.35 13.34 14.34
N SER A 514 -25.67 13.09 14.40
CA SER A 514 -26.60 13.74 15.35
C SER A 514 -26.26 13.43 16.81
N ALA A 515 -25.87 12.19 17.10
CA ALA A 515 -25.45 11.79 18.44
C ALA A 515 -24.16 12.51 18.86
N LEU A 516 -23.16 12.61 17.98
CA LEU A 516 -21.95 13.38 18.23
C LEU A 516 -22.23 14.86 18.48
N TYR A 517 -23.13 15.46 17.70
CA TYR A 517 -23.54 16.84 17.89
C TYR A 517 -24.17 17.05 19.28
N ALA A 518 -25.10 16.17 19.68
CA ALA A 518 -25.75 16.23 20.99
C ALA A 518 -24.73 16.10 22.14
N ILE A 519 -23.78 15.17 22.05
CA ILE A 519 -22.69 15.02 23.04
C ILE A 519 -21.81 16.27 23.09
N ASN A 520 -21.50 16.87 21.94
CA ASN A 520 -20.71 18.11 21.90
C ASN A 520 -21.45 19.28 22.54
N GLU A 521 -22.75 19.43 22.28
CA GLU A 521 -23.62 20.42 22.92
C GLU A 521 -23.69 20.22 24.45
N LEU A 522 -23.85 18.98 24.92
CA LEU A 522 -23.86 18.66 26.35
C LEU A 522 -22.53 19.00 27.00
N ARG A 523 -21.41 18.68 26.34
CA ARG A 523 -20.07 19.03 26.81
C ARG A 523 -19.88 20.54 26.91
N SER A 524 -20.34 21.31 25.92
CA SER A 524 -20.23 22.78 25.91
C SER A 524 -21.02 23.47 27.03
N ARG A 525 -21.98 22.78 27.65
CA ARG A 525 -22.75 23.27 28.81
C ARG A 525 -22.08 22.96 30.15
N ASN A 526 -21.07 22.08 30.15
CA ASN A 526 -20.32 21.69 31.33
C ASN A 526 -19.03 22.51 31.42
N PHE A 527 -19.04 23.51 32.28
CA PHE A 527 -17.86 24.34 32.55
C PHE A 527 -17.01 23.72 33.66
N LEU A 528 -15.69 23.63 33.44
CA LEU A 528 -14.74 23.16 34.46
C LEU A 528 -14.60 24.15 35.61
N ASN A 529 -14.67 25.45 35.30
CA ASN A 529 -14.68 26.53 36.27
C ASN A 529 -16.12 26.99 36.49
N GLY A 530 -16.44 27.44 37.71
CA GLY A 530 -17.74 28.01 38.01
C GLY A 530 -18.03 29.17 37.07
N PRO A 531 -19.20 29.22 36.40
CA PRO A 531 -19.54 30.36 35.56
C PRO A 531 -19.62 31.61 36.42
N GLN A 532 -19.11 32.74 35.93
CA GLN A 532 -19.20 34.05 36.61
C GLN A 532 -20.67 34.52 36.79
N ILE A 533 -21.60 33.91 36.06
CA ILE A 533 -23.03 34.22 36.05
C ILE A 533 -23.80 32.95 36.43
N LYS A 534 -24.89 33.07 37.19
CA LYS A 534 -25.82 31.96 37.44
C LYS A 534 -26.47 31.49 36.13
N ILE A 535 -25.93 30.43 35.56
CA ILE A 535 -26.53 29.76 34.40
C ILE A 535 -27.66 28.86 34.89
N HIS A 536 -28.88 29.05 34.36
CA HIS A 536 -29.96 28.10 34.56
C HIS A 536 -29.58 26.77 33.90
N LYS A 537 -29.21 25.78 34.71
CA LYS A 537 -28.90 24.42 34.26
C LYS A 537 -30.19 23.67 33.93
N GLY A 538 -30.87 24.05 32.85
CA GLY A 538 -31.83 23.17 32.22
C GLY A 538 -31.07 21.99 31.59
N THR A 539 -31.41 20.76 31.95
CA THR A 539 -30.90 19.58 31.25
C THR A 539 -31.54 19.55 29.88
N LYS A 540 -30.79 19.97 28.85
CA LYS A 540 -31.21 19.77 27.46
C LYS A 540 -31.20 18.28 27.19
N ASP A 541 -32.39 17.71 27.00
CA ASP A 541 -32.65 16.29 26.81
C ASP A 541 -33.19 15.99 25.41
N LYS A 542 -33.56 17.02 24.64
CA LYS A 542 -34.11 16.93 23.29
C LYS A 542 -33.43 17.89 22.32
N TRP A 543 -33.23 17.44 21.08
CA TRP A 543 -32.75 18.25 19.96
C TRP A 543 -33.61 17.98 18.73
N ASN A 544 -34.02 19.05 18.05
CA ASN A 544 -34.59 18.99 16.71
C ASN A 544 -33.55 19.54 15.74
N LEU A 545 -32.94 18.64 14.98
CA LEU A 545 -31.79 18.91 14.13
C LEU A 545 -32.17 18.74 12.66
N ASN A 546 -31.45 19.44 11.81
CA ASN A 546 -31.42 19.18 10.38
C ASN A 546 -29.99 18.76 10.03
N VAL A 547 -29.85 17.59 9.42
CA VAL A 547 -28.57 16.99 9.06
C VAL A 547 -28.46 17.02 7.54
N MET A 548 -27.37 17.61 7.05
CA MET A 548 -27.06 17.72 5.63
C MET A 548 -25.80 16.91 5.33
N VAL A 549 -25.88 16.01 4.35
CA VAL A 549 -24.74 15.26 3.80
C VAL A 549 -24.84 15.33 2.29
N ASN A 550 -23.80 15.87 1.65
CA ASN A 550 -23.82 16.20 0.22
C ASN A 550 -25.03 17.11 -0.11
N GLU A 551 -25.93 16.69 -0.99
CA GLU A 551 -27.13 17.42 -1.41
C GLU A 551 -28.40 16.99 -0.66
N GLU A 552 -28.32 15.98 0.21
CA GLU A 552 -29.45 15.48 0.96
C GLU A 552 -29.55 16.18 2.32
N ASN A 553 -30.79 16.52 2.72
CA ASN A 553 -31.11 17.03 4.04
C ASN A 553 -32.19 16.17 4.71
N VAL A 554 -32.08 15.99 6.03
CA VAL A 554 -33.06 15.23 6.80
C VAL A 554 -33.26 15.82 8.18
N ASP A 555 -34.52 15.85 8.62
CA ASP A 555 -34.87 16.23 9.98
C ASP A 555 -34.68 15.05 10.93
N VAL A 556 -34.00 15.31 12.03
CA VAL A 556 -33.61 14.32 13.02
C VAL A 556 -33.98 14.80 14.42
N GLN A 557 -34.69 13.95 15.15
CA GLN A 557 -34.99 14.19 16.56
C GLN A 557 -34.05 13.35 17.42
N VAL A 558 -33.34 13.98 18.36
CA VAL A 558 -32.50 13.29 19.33
C VAL A 558 -33.11 13.46 20.71
N HIS A 559 -33.26 12.36 21.44
CA HIS A 559 -33.69 12.35 22.82
C HIS A 559 -32.69 11.58 23.69
N GLN A 560 -32.28 12.17 24.80
CA GLN A 560 -31.38 11.55 25.76
C GLN A 560 -32.19 10.86 26.87
N THR A 561 -31.99 9.55 27.03
CA THR A 561 -32.62 8.72 28.09
C THR A 561 -31.58 7.79 28.71
N ASN A 562 -31.50 7.69 30.05
CA ASN A 562 -30.73 6.68 30.80
C ASN A 562 -29.39 6.23 30.16
N GLY A 563 -28.45 7.17 29.98
CA GLY A 563 -27.12 6.85 29.43
C GLY A 563 -27.07 6.55 27.92
N LYS A 564 -28.21 6.58 27.22
CA LYS A 564 -28.34 6.37 25.77
C LYS A 564 -28.92 7.59 25.05
N LEU A 565 -28.70 7.65 23.74
CA LEU A 565 -29.34 8.59 22.81
C LEU A 565 -30.27 7.80 21.91
N LYS A 566 -31.54 8.20 21.88
CA LYS A 566 -32.54 7.73 20.94
C LYS A 566 -32.66 8.75 19.82
N ILE A 567 -32.36 8.34 18.60
CA ILE A 567 -32.40 9.17 17.41
C ILE A 567 -33.56 8.70 16.53
N THR A 568 -34.46 9.61 16.18
CA THR A 568 -35.61 9.32 15.32
C THR A 568 -35.45 10.07 14.00
N ILE A 569 -35.47 9.32 12.90
CA ILE A 569 -35.34 9.82 11.53
C ILE A 569 -36.56 9.33 10.76
N LYS A 570 -37.52 10.22 10.46
CA LYS A 570 -38.85 9.82 9.99
C LYS A 570 -39.47 8.81 10.97
N ASP A 571 -39.74 7.58 10.53
CA ASP A 571 -40.33 6.50 11.35
C ASP A 571 -39.27 5.56 11.95
N ASP A 572 -38.00 5.68 11.52
CA ASP A 572 -36.91 4.82 11.96
C ASP A 572 -36.30 5.32 13.28
N VAL A 573 -36.03 4.39 14.19
CA VAL A 573 -35.45 4.67 15.51
C VAL A 573 -34.09 3.98 15.66
N TYR A 574 -33.10 4.76 16.07
CA TYR A 574 -31.73 4.33 16.31
C TYR A 574 -31.34 4.61 17.77
N GLU A 575 -30.73 3.63 18.43
CA GLU A 575 -30.25 3.76 19.80
C GLU A 575 -28.73 3.63 19.87
N ILE A 576 -28.07 4.60 20.53
CA ILE A 576 -26.61 4.69 20.66
C ILE A 576 -26.24 4.93 22.12
N ASN A 577 -25.23 4.21 22.64
CA ASN A 577 -24.74 4.40 24.00
C ASN A 577 -23.87 5.66 24.12
N LYS A 578 -24.18 6.56 25.07
CA LYS A 578 -23.40 7.81 25.24
C LYS A 578 -21.97 7.60 25.65
N LYS A 579 -21.72 6.58 26.47
CA LYS A 579 -20.38 6.27 27.03
C LYS A 579 -19.37 5.92 25.93
N ASP A 580 -19.84 5.47 24.78
CA ASP A 580 -19.02 5.08 23.64
C ASP A 580 -18.57 6.30 22.82
N LEU A 581 -19.28 7.43 22.92
CA LEU A 581 -19.08 8.63 22.12
C LEU A 581 -18.04 9.57 22.74
N ASN A 582 -16.77 9.16 22.70
CA ASN A 582 -15.65 9.99 23.16
C ASN A 582 -15.16 10.95 22.07
N LEU A 583 -15.49 12.24 22.21
CA LEU A 583 -15.10 13.30 21.27
C LEU A 583 -13.58 13.57 21.19
N ALA A 584 -12.78 13.05 22.11
CA ALA A 584 -11.32 13.15 22.07
C ALA A 584 -10.67 11.96 21.35
N SER A 585 -11.42 10.89 21.09
CA SER A 585 -10.91 9.71 20.42
C SER A 585 -10.94 9.91 18.90
N SER A 586 -9.86 9.52 18.21
CA SER A 586 -9.83 9.48 16.74
C SER A 586 -10.73 8.39 16.17
N ILE A 587 -10.97 7.31 16.93
CA ILE A 587 -11.83 6.19 16.56
C ILE A 587 -12.96 6.09 17.58
N ILE A 588 -14.19 6.03 17.10
CA ILE A 588 -15.38 5.84 17.91
C ILE A 588 -15.95 4.47 17.57
N ARG A 589 -16.02 3.59 18.57
CA ARG A 589 -16.64 2.28 18.49
C ARG A 589 -17.90 2.32 19.32
N THR A 590 -19.02 2.06 18.70
CA THR A 590 -20.31 2.02 19.37
C THR A 590 -21.19 0.96 18.74
N GLU A 591 -22.42 0.86 19.21
CA GLU A 591 -23.44 0.00 18.63
C GLU A 591 -24.64 0.87 18.23
N ILE A 592 -25.26 0.53 17.11
CA ILE A 592 -26.54 1.09 16.69
C ILE A 592 -27.55 -0.05 16.68
N ASN A 593 -28.56 0.01 17.56
CA ASN A 593 -29.55 -1.07 17.70
C ASN A 593 -28.92 -2.46 17.94
N GLY A 594 -27.77 -2.50 18.62
CA GLY A 594 -27.01 -3.73 18.90
C GLY A 594 -26.01 -4.14 17.81
N GLU A 595 -26.00 -3.48 16.65
CA GLU A 595 -25.02 -3.74 15.59
C GLU A 595 -23.74 -2.93 15.82
N PRO A 596 -22.55 -3.55 15.86
CA PRO A 596 -21.30 -2.84 16.08
C PRO A 596 -20.98 -1.91 14.90
N VAL A 597 -20.57 -0.69 15.22
CA VAL A 597 -20.18 0.33 14.25
C VAL A 597 -18.88 0.99 14.65
N VAL A 598 -17.96 1.08 13.69
CA VAL A 598 -16.72 1.84 13.80
C VAL A 598 -16.81 3.06 12.90
N MET A 599 -16.46 4.22 13.44
CA MET A 599 -16.28 5.44 12.67
C MET A 599 -15.09 6.23 13.19
N GLN A 600 -14.62 7.19 12.40
CA GLN A 600 -13.57 8.12 12.82
C GLN A 600 -14.12 9.54 12.80
N LEU A 601 -13.95 10.27 13.90
CA LEU A 601 -14.20 11.69 13.92
C LEU A 601 -12.94 12.39 13.38
N PHE A 602 -13.01 12.87 12.13
CA PHE A 602 -11.89 13.49 11.44
C PHE A 602 -11.73 14.95 11.88
N SER A 603 -12.80 15.74 11.84
CA SER A 603 -12.81 17.12 12.32
C SER A 603 -14.21 17.56 12.74
N LYS A 604 -14.27 18.65 13.51
CA LYS A 604 -15.51 19.34 13.88
C LYS A 604 -15.27 20.81 14.11
N ASN A 605 -16.26 21.64 13.81
CA ASN A 605 -16.21 23.07 14.13
C ASN A 605 -17.47 23.55 14.89
N ALA A 606 -17.45 24.82 15.30
CA ALA A 606 -18.56 25.44 16.03
C ALA A 606 -19.78 25.73 15.14
N ALA A 607 -19.62 25.72 13.81
CA ALA A 607 -20.71 25.92 12.85
C ALA A 607 -21.56 24.66 12.63
N GLY A 608 -21.27 23.57 13.35
CA GLY A 608 -21.96 22.29 13.21
C GLY A 608 -21.47 21.45 12.04
N GLU A 609 -20.34 21.80 11.44
CA GLU A 609 -19.70 21.00 10.40
C GLU A 609 -18.82 19.92 11.05
N LEU A 610 -19.05 18.69 10.66
CA LEU A 610 -18.31 17.49 11.05
C LEU A 610 -17.72 16.85 9.80
N GLN A 611 -16.53 16.29 9.93
CA GLN A 611 -16.02 15.31 8.99
C GLN A 611 -15.95 13.96 9.69
N ILE A 612 -16.67 12.99 9.14
CA ILE A 612 -16.78 11.64 9.71
C ILE A 612 -16.29 10.65 8.65
N VAL A 613 -15.27 9.87 8.99
CA VAL A 613 -14.89 8.71 8.19
C VAL A 613 -15.78 7.55 8.61
N TYR A 614 -16.60 7.06 7.68
CA TYR A 614 -17.50 5.93 7.88
C TYR A 614 -17.38 5.01 6.68
N LYS A 615 -17.21 3.70 6.92
CA LYS A 615 -17.00 2.71 5.85
C LYS A 615 -15.88 3.14 4.88
N GLY A 616 -14.72 3.47 5.44
CA GLY A 616 -13.55 3.99 4.72
C GLY A 616 -13.69 5.39 4.08
N THR A 617 -14.89 5.93 3.88
CA THR A 617 -15.12 7.18 3.14
C THR A 617 -15.29 8.39 4.08
N ASN A 618 -14.69 9.53 3.73
CA ASN A 618 -14.81 10.77 4.51
C ASN A 618 -16.07 11.56 4.08
N PHE A 619 -17.06 11.63 4.96
CA PHE A 619 -18.30 12.39 4.74
C PHE A 619 -18.23 13.75 5.42
N LYS A 620 -18.53 14.81 4.66
CA LYS A 620 -18.78 16.14 5.19
C LYS A 620 -20.23 16.22 5.62
N VAL A 621 -20.46 16.42 6.91
CA VAL A 621 -21.80 16.46 7.51
C VAL A 621 -22.01 17.83 8.15
N LYS A 622 -23.10 18.52 7.82
CA LYS A 622 -23.48 19.77 8.48
C LYS A 622 -24.74 19.56 9.30
N ILE A 623 -24.65 19.87 10.58
CA ILE A 623 -25.74 19.66 11.55
C ILE A 623 -26.13 20.99 12.14
N LEU A 624 -27.38 21.37 11.92
CA LEU A 624 -27.93 22.63 12.39
C LEU A 624 -29.13 22.36 13.29
N SER A 625 -29.40 23.28 14.22
CA SER A 625 -30.74 23.33 14.83
C SER A 625 -31.77 23.63 13.74
N ARG A 626 -33.02 23.18 13.91
CA ARG A 626 -34.10 23.48 12.96
C ARG A 626 -34.17 24.97 12.58
N LYS A 627 -34.16 25.85 13.59
CA LYS A 627 -34.16 27.31 13.37
C LYS A 627 -32.93 27.80 12.60
N SER A 628 -31.74 27.24 12.88
CA SER A 628 -30.52 27.60 12.16
C SER A 628 -30.56 27.16 10.70
N SER A 629 -31.13 25.98 10.41
CA SER A 629 -31.33 25.51 9.03
C SER A 629 -32.34 26.37 8.28
N GLU A 630 -33.46 26.71 8.94
CA GLU A 630 -34.45 27.65 8.41
C GLU A 630 -33.84 29.01 8.05
N LEU A 631 -32.78 29.47 8.72
CA LEU A 631 -32.11 30.74 8.41
C LEU A 631 -30.95 30.59 7.41
N LEU A 632 -30.52 29.37 7.08
CA LEU A 632 -29.34 29.14 6.24
C LEU A 632 -29.53 29.68 4.81
N HIS A 633 -30.75 29.65 4.28
CA HIS A 633 -31.07 30.17 2.94
C HIS A 633 -30.86 31.69 2.81
N LEU A 634 -30.75 32.41 3.93
CA LEU A 634 -30.44 33.84 3.95
C LEU A 634 -28.93 34.13 3.84
N MET A 635 -28.09 33.10 3.92
CA MET A 635 -26.63 33.26 3.80
C MET A 635 -26.24 33.43 2.34
N PRO A 636 -25.48 34.48 1.98
CA PRO A 636 -25.00 34.65 0.62
C PRO A 636 -24.16 33.46 0.16
N GLU A 637 -24.37 33.00 -1.07
CA GLU A 637 -23.49 32.02 -1.69
C GLU A 637 -22.12 32.64 -1.96
N LYS A 638 -21.06 31.94 -1.58
CA LYS A 638 -19.71 32.36 -1.95
C LYS A 638 -19.50 32.03 -3.43
N PRO A 639 -19.17 33.01 -4.29
CA PRO A 639 -18.90 32.73 -5.69
C PRO A 639 -17.73 31.76 -5.81
N LYS A 640 -17.88 30.72 -6.64
CA LYS A 640 -16.76 29.85 -7.01
C LYS A 640 -15.80 30.69 -7.87
N LEU A 641 -14.55 30.81 -7.43
CA LEU A 641 -13.50 31.44 -8.23
C LEU A 641 -13.22 30.57 -9.46
N ASP A 642 -13.28 31.16 -10.64
CA ASP A 642 -12.86 30.49 -11.88
C ASP A 642 -11.33 30.45 -11.92
N VAL A 643 -10.77 29.24 -11.85
CA VAL A 643 -9.33 28.96 -11.89
C VAL A 643 -8.93 28.17 -13.14
N SER A 644 -9.83 28.05 -14.13
CA SER A 644 -9.60 27.27 -15.36
C SER A 644 -8.36 27.71 -16.15
N LYS A 645 -7.95 28.97 -15.99
CA LYS A 645 -6.77 29.56 -16.63
C LYS A 645 -5.45 29.28 -15.88
N LEU A 646 -5.50 28.63 -14.72
CA LEU A 646 -4.33 28.30 -13.92
C LEU A 646 -4.11 26.79 -13.96
N VAL A 647 -3.03 26.36 -14.60
CA VAL A 647 -2.58 24.97 -14.52
C VAL A 647 -1.73 24.86 -13.27
N LYS A 648 -2.29 24.19 -12.27
CA LYS A 648 -1.65 23.99 -10.97
C LYS A 648 -1.10 22.58 -10.85
N SER A 649 -0.09 22.43 -10.00
CA SER A 649 0.41 21.11 -9.65
C SER A 649 -0.62 20.34 -8.85
N PRO A 650 -1.09 19.16 -9.32
CA PRO A 650 -2.04 18.35 -8.57
C PRO A 650 -1.38 17.64 -7.39
N MET A 651 -0.05 17.54 -7.38
CA MET A 651 0.77 16.88 -6.37
C MET A 651 2.12 17.59 -6.23
N PRO A 652 2.78 17.50 -5.08
CA PRO A 652 4.17 17.91 -4.97
C PRO A 652 5.10 16.95 -5.73
N GLY A 653 6.15 17.46 -6.36
CA GLY A 653 7.06 16.64 -7.17
C GLY A 653 8.22 17.41 -7.77
N LEU A 654 9.04 16.72 -8.58
CA LEU A 654 10.15 17.27 -9.34
C LEU A 654 9.72 17.48 -10.80
N VAL A 655 9.90 18.68 -11.34
CA VAL A 655 9.63 18.96 -12.76
C VAL A 655 10.71 18.27 -13.61
N LYS A 656 10.34 17.28 -14.41
CA LYS A 656 11.28 16.56 -15.31
C LYS A 656 11.50 17.29 -16.61
N GLY A 657 10.47 17.95 -17.11
CA GLY A 657 10.49 18.65 -18.38
C GLY A 657 9.32 19.61 -18.51
N VAL A 658 9.52 20.66 -19.29
CA VAL A 658 8.48 21.61 -19.70
C VAL A 658 8.39 21.51 -21.22
N SER A 659 7.18 21.23 -21.72
CA SER A 659 6.90 20.88 -23.12
C SER A 659 6.27 22.05 -23.90
N CYS A 660 6.22 23.25 -23.31
CA CYS A 660 5.64 24.47 -23.89
C CYS A 660 6.51 25.71 -23.61
N ASN A 661 6.32 26.77 -24.40
CA ASN A 661 6.95 28.08 -24.22
C ASN A 661 5.90 29.17 -23.99
N VAL A 662 6.33 30.26 -23.34
CA VAL A 662 5.50 31.47 -23.21
C VAL A 662 5.14 31.99 -24.59
N GLY A 663 3.84 32.17 -24.83
CA GLY A 663 3.28 32.62 -26.11
C GLY A 663 2.77 31.51 -27.03
N ASP A 664 3.04 30.24 -26.72
CA ASP A 664 2.54 29.12 -27.52
C ASP A 664 1.01 29.00 -27.41
N MET A 665 0.33 28.67 -28.51
CA MET A 665 -1.06 28.21 -28.46
C MET A 665 -1.09 26.73 -28.11
N VAL A 666 -1.84 26.38 -27.07
CA VAL A 666 -2.03 24.99 -26.65
C VAL A 666 -3.50 24.60 -26.75
N ALA A 667 -3.75 23.39 -27.24
CA ALA A 667 -5.09 22.80 -27.28
C ALA A 667 -5.45 22.19 -25.93
N GLU A 668 -6.75 22.10 -25.62
CA GLU A 668 -7.23 21.33 -24.48
C GLU A 668 -6.70 19.88 -24.54
N GLY A 669 -6.16 19.40 -23.42
CA GLY A 669 -5.52 18.08 -23.34
C GLY A 669 -4.07 18.01 -23.82
N GLN A 670 -3.51 19.08 -24.40
CA GLN A 670 -2.09 19.12 -24.79
C GLN A 670 -1.18 19.15 -23.56
N GLU A 671 -0.12 18.34 -23.56
CA GLU A 671 0.89 18.32 -22.50
C GLU A 671 1.66 19.65 -22.41
N LEU A 672 1.82 20.14 -21.19
CA LEU A 672 2.53 21.37 -20.85
C LEU A 672 3.82 21.11 -20.08
N CYS A 673 3.83 20.16 -19.14
CA CYS A 673 5.01 19.77 -18.39
C CYS A 673 4.85 18.39 -17.75
N ILE A 674 5.96 17.77 -17.36
CA ILE A 674 6.00 16.46 -16.70
C ILE A 674 6.51 16.62 -15.27
N ILE A 675 5.74 16.13 -14.31
CA ILE A 675 6.11 16.11 -12.89
C ILE A 675 6.35 14.67 -12.45
N GLU A 676 7.52 14.42 -11.87
CA GLU A 676 7.88 13.14 -11.26
C GLU A 676 7.78 13.23 -9.75
N ALA A 677 6.92 12.40 -9.17
CA ALA A 677 6.87 12.19 -7.73
C ALA A 677 6.91 10.69 -7.48
N MET A 678 7.71 10.25 -6.50
CA MET A 678 7.68 8.86 -6.02
C MET A 678 7.93 7.83 -7.14
N LYS A 679 8.84 8.17 -8.08
CA LYS A 679 9.18 7.42 -9.30
C LYS A 679 8.06 7.28 -10.34
N MET A 680 6.96 8.02 -10.17
CA MET A 680 5.86 8.10 -11.13
C MET A 680 5.88 9.44 -11.85
N GLN A 681 5.86 9.40 -13.19
CA GLN A 681 5.78 10.59 -14.03
C GLN A 681 4.31 10.87 -14.35
N ASN A 682 3.88 12.12 -14.17
CA ASN A 682 2.55 12.60 -14.48
C ASN A 682 2.65 13.78 -15.44
N SER A 683 2.00 13.63 -16.59
CA SER A 683 1.88 14.68 -17.60
C SER A 683 0.79 15.66 -17.18
N MET A 684 1.14 16.94 -17.10
CA MET A 684 0.20 18.03 -16.85
C MET A 684 -0.28 18.55 -18.19
N VAL A 685 -1.60 18.57 -18.37
CA VAL A 685 -2.23 18.96 -19.63
C VAL A 685 -3.00 20.27 -19.49
N ALA A 686 -3.17 20.99 -20.60
CA ALA A 686 -4.00 22.19 -20.63
C ALA A 686 -5.48 21.83 -20.38
N ALA A 687 -6.09 22.47 -19.37
CA ALA A 687 -7.51 22.26 -19.03
C ALA A 687 -8.48 22.93 -20.03
N THR A 688 -7.97 23.86 -20.85
CA THR A 688 -8.72 24.54 -21.89
C THR A 688 -7.76 24.98 -22.99
N THR A 689 -8.29 25.23 -24.19
CA THR A 689 -7.52 25.77 -25.31
C THR A 689 -7.20 27.24 -25.03
N GLY A 690 -5.92 27.61 -25.07
CA GLY A 690 -5.51 28.98 -24.77
C GLY A 690 -4.04 29.24 -25.07
N LYS A 691 -3.64 30.50 -24.98
CA LYS A 691 -2.25 30.92 -25.18
C LYS A 691 -1.51 30.91 -23.84
N ILE A 692 -0.30 30.37 -23.80
CA ILE A 692 0.53 30.37 -22.60
C ILE A 692 0.94 31.81 -22.26
N LYS A 693 0.47 32.31 -21.13
CA LYS A 693 0.80 33.64 -20.61
C LYS A 693 2.10 33.63 -19.81
N THR A 694 2.24 32.69 -18.87
CA THR A 694 3.43 32.55 -18.04
C THR A 694 3.72 31.08 -17.74
N ILE A 695 5.01 30.78 -17.55
CA ILE A 695 5.51 29.50 -17.05
C ILE A 695 6.33 29.82 -15.80
N ASN A 696 5.92 29.29 -14.65
CA ASN A 696 6.51 29.61 -13.35
C ASN A 696 7.54 28.57 -12.89
N ILE A 697 7.86 27.60 -13.73
CA ILE A 697 8.67 26.42 -13.41
C ILE A 697 9.76 26.17 -14.46
N LYS A 698 10.81 25.46 -14.08
CA LYS A 698 11.87 24.95 -14.95
C LYS A 698 12.14 23.48 -14.66
N ALA A 699 12.74 22.77 -15.62
CA ALA A 699 13.19 21.40 -15.41
C ALA A 699 14.22 21.35 -14.26
N GLY A 700 14.00 20.44 -13.31
CA GLY A 700 14.77 20.33 -12.07
C GLY A 700 14.16 21.04 -10.87
N ASP A 701 13.15 21.89 -11.04
CA ASP A 701 12.49 22.56 -9.92
C ASP A 701 11.61 21.59 -9.12
N THR A 702 11.53 21.83 -7.80
CA THR A 702 10.58 21.15 -6.92
C THR A 702 9.35 22.02 -6.73
N VAL A 703 8.16 21.44 -6.93
CA VAL A 703 6.86 22.10 -6.77
C VAL A 703 6.04 21.45 -5.66
N GLY A 704 5.20 22.24 -5.00
CA GLY A 704 4.18 21.82 -4.02
C GLY A 704 2.83 21.51 -4.67
N GLU A 705 1.85 21.11 -3.86
CA GLU A 705 0.45 20.95 -4.29
C GLU A 705 -0.16 22.34 -4.47
N ASP A 706 -0.98 22.52 -5.51
CA ASP A 706 -1.62 23.78 -5.90
C ASP A 706 -0.68 24.92 -6.37
N ASP A 707 0.63 24.69 -6.44
CA ASP A 707 1.57 25.64 -7.04
C ASP A 707 1.18 25.88 -8.50
N VAL A 708 1.11 27.16 -8.90
CA VAL A 708 0.76 27.55 -10.27
C VAL A 708 1.96 27.25 -11.17
N LEU A 709 1.81 26.28 -12.07
CA LEU A 709 2.85 25.85 -12.99
C LEU A 709 2.86 26.72 -14.25
N VAL A 710 1.69 26.87 -14.85
CA VAL A 710 1.48 27.56 -16.13
C VAL A 710 0.18 28.35 -16.06
N GLU A 711 0.17 29.56 -16.59
CA GLU A 711 -1.03 30.38 -16.73
C GLU A 711 -1.42 30.53 -18.19
N LEU A 712 -2.72 30.45 -18.47
CA LEU A 712 -3.34 30.69 -19.77
C LEU A 712 -3.98 32.09 -19.80
N GLU A 713 -4.05 32.70 -20.98
CA GLU A 713 -4.70 34.02 -21.18
C GLU A 713 -6.22 34.03 -20.96
#